data_AF-A0A4T0ITW0-F1
#
_entry.id   AF-A0A4T0ITW0-F1
#
_cell.length_a   1.000
_cell.length_b   1.000
_cell.length_c   1.000
_cell.angle_alpha   90.00
_cell.angle_beta   90.00
_cell.angle_gamma   90.00
#
_symmetry.space_group_name_H-M   'P 1'
#
loop_
_entity.id
_entity.type
_entity.pdbx_description
1 polymer ?
#
loop_
_entity_poly.entity_id
_entity_poly.type
_entity_poly.pdbx_seq_one_letter_code
_entity_poly.pdbx_strand_id
1 'polypeptide(L)'
;MTLSNLFKRSKLCGLVGVDDLNSTVNLAGHLISIRRLNKAKSFIDLRDHSGVIQLITPNTLIPPNTTTNSVIQVSGQVKLRDSSNSNLRTGSIELDVHRLDMLNAARSLPFNPLSPTCSSDVDLKLKHRYLDLRSTRLTQTLQRRSQITHSIRTHLHSLSFTEIETPILLNSSSEGAREFLVPTRSSDTPSFYALSQSPQQPKQLLIASGCTDAYFQIARCFRDEDGRKDRQPEFTQLDVEMAYVNGAASPDSCARGWNIGGEQIRQLIQGLVGELWARYMHTHIPSIPVMSYTHAMNTYGSDKPDLRFDLAIRGVAEGGGECVGSGGVKQTQMQTRALTLDKATASRVSAEFYAAHPPTPPTPQMVASLGLQEGDVVWCEDTPVYPDGGGTALGALRLALADHLALPHTTPYAFTWITEFPLFTRADEDKAHLSRGRYASTHHPFTAPHADDVHLLHTNPERVRGQHYDLVLNGCEIGGGSVRIHEADLQESVFRDVLRLSEKEVGRFSHLLQALASGAPPHAGIALGLDRLIALMCDTTSIRDTIAFPKSLNGRDRLFGSPSPSQHHNLADYRLAAMDVDLVDGLLVDGIYYPTIPPTCTSTPLHSHSCSRSFSPSLALLRMSSKAATTAVYATTASPPSTTATATCAFDGDGRHSNLSVERG
;
A
#
# COMPACT_ATOMS: atom_id res chain seq x y z
N MET A 1 -27.33 -2.18 28.75
CA MET A 1 -28.10 -2.54 27.54
C MET A 1 -27.37 -3.67 26.83
N THR A 2 -28.07 -4.72 26.39
CA THR A 2 -27.48 -5.82 25.60
C THR A 2 -27.73 -5.60 24.11
N LEU A 3 -27.00 -6.31 23.24
CA LEU A 3 -27.19 -6.27 21.79
C LEU A 3 -28.65 -6.61 21.40
N SER A 4 -29.31 -7.49 22.16
CA SER A 4 -30.73 -7.84 22.02
C SER A 4 -31.71 -6.70 22.38
N ASN A 5 -31.27 -5.71 23.16
CA ASN A 5 -32.11 -4.56 23.53
C ASN A 5 -32.01 -3.43 22.48
N LEU A 6 -30.91 -3.39 21.71
CA LEU A 6 -30.69 -2.40 20.65
C LEU A 6 -31.24 -2.86 19.29
N PHE A 7 -31.15 -4.16 19.01
CA PHE A 7 -31.69 -4.76 17.80
C PHE A 7 -32.96 -5.54 18.15
N LYS A 8 -34.04 -5.44 17.36
CA LYS A 8 -35.26 -6.27 17.51
C LYS A 8 -35.01 -7.75 17.14
N ARG A 9 -33.88 -8.30 17.59
CA ARG A 9 -33.38 -9.65 17.39
C ARG A 9 -32.96 -10.18 18.75
N SER A 10 -33.36 -11.39 19.11
CA SER A 10 -32.95 -11.98 20.39
C SER A 10 -31.52 -12.53 20.32
N LYS A 11 -31.06 -12.96 19.14
CA LYS A 11 -29.71 -13.52 18.93
C LYS A 11 -29.23 -13.35 17.48
N LEU A 12 -27.93 -13.52 17.28
CA LEU A 12 -27.34 -13.65 15.94
C LEU A 12 -27.42 -15.09 15.45
N CYS A 13 -27.57 -15.28 14.14
CA CYS A 13 -27.87 -16.57 13.52
C CYS A 13 -26.82 -17.64 13.84
N GLY A 14 -25.54 -17.32 13.71
CA GLY A 14 -24.42 -18.23 13.98
C GLY A 14 -24.09 -18.42 15.46
N LEU A 15 -24.78 -17.71 16.36
CA LEU A 15 -24.58 -17.83 17.81
C LEU A 15 -25.69 -18.63 18.51
N VAL A 16 -26.71 -19.08 17.79
CA VAL A 16 -27.69 -20.02 18.34
C VAL A 16 -27.01 -21.35 18.58
N GLY A 17 -27.23 -21.94 19.75
CA GLY A 17 -26.59 -23.17 20.20
C GLY A 17 -27.57 -24.11 20.89
N VAL A 18 -27.03 -25.22 21.40
CA VAL A 18 -27.79 -26.25 22.12
C VAL A 18 -28.41 -25.68 23.41
N ASP A 19 -27.77 -24.69 24.02
CA ASP A 19 -28.30 -24.00 25.21
C ASP A 19 -29.61 -23.23 24.93
N ASP A 20 -29.94 -22.98 23.67
CA ASP A 20 -31.17 -22.30 23.27
C ASP A 20 -32.32 -23.28 22.97
N LEU A 21 -32.15 -24.60 23.17
CA LEU A 21 -33.17 -25.59 22.84
C LEU A 21 -34.53 -25.28 23.50
N ASN A 22 -35.59 -25.46 22.72
CA ASN A 22 -36.98 -25.17 23.09
C ASN A 22 -37.29 -23.68 23.36
N SER A 23 -36.30 -22.79 23.33
CA SER A 23 -36.52 -21.35 23.46
C SER A 23 -37.07 -20.76 22.14
N THR A 24 -37.85 -19.69 22.26
CA THR A 24 -38.28 -18.89 21.10
C THR A 24 -37.26 -17.80 20.84
N VAL A 25 -36.73 -17.77 19.62
CA VAL A 25 -35.75 -16.75 19.19
C VAL A 25 -36.26 -15.95 17.99
N ASN A 26 -35.87 -14.68 17.95
CA ASN A 26 -36.11 -13.74 16.87
C ASN A 26 -34.81 -13.48 16.11
N LEU A 27 -34.73 -13.93 14.87
CA LEU A 27 -33.54 -13.81 14.02
C LEU A 27 -33.87 -12.97 12.79
N ALA A 28 -32.85 -12.36 12.19
CA ALA A 28 -33.00 -11.65 10.92
C ALA A 28 -31.72 -11.79 10.09
N GLY A 29 -31.84 -11.86 8.78
CA GLY A 29 -30.67 -12.10 7.94
C GLY A 29 -31.01 -12.24 6.47
N HIS A 30 -30.00 -12.61 5.70
CA HIS A 30 -30.11 -12.92 4.28
C HIS A 30 -30.41 -14.39 4.09
N LEU A 31 -31.41 -14.67 3.28
CA LEU A 31 -31.73 -16.01 2.81
C LEU A 31 -30.63 -16.48 1.86
N ILE A 32 -30.04 -17.65 2.09
CA ILE A 32 -28.96 -18.18 1.24
C ILE A 32 -29.46 -19.24 0.28
N SER A 33 -30.28 -20.17 0.78
CA SER A 33 -30.83 -21.27 0.00
C SER A 33 -32.28 -21.52 0.41
N ILE A 34 -33.09 -22.03 -0.53
CA ILE A 34 -34.43 -22.57 -0.25
C ILE A 34 -34.48 -23.94 -0.86
N ARG A 35 -34.84 -24.95 -0.06
CA ARG A 35 -35.00 -26.32 -0.51
C ARG A 35 -36.34 -26.87 -0.05
N ARG A 36 -37.21 -27.19 -1.01
CA ARG A 36 -38.53 -27.76 -0.70
C ARG A 36 -38.37 -29.17 -0.16
N LEU A 37 -38.88 -29.42 1.05
CA LEU A 37 -38.85 -30.74 1.66
C LEU A 37 -40.03 -31.58 1.18
N ASN A 38 -41.24 -31.02 1.26
CA ASN A 38 -42.47 -31.66 0.82
C ASN A 38 -43.54 -30.63 0.41
N LYS A 39 -44.80 -31.06 0.21
CA LYS A 39 -45.90 -30.15 -0.15
C LYS A 39 -46.15 -29.07 0.91
N ALA A 40 -45.87 -29.35 2.18
CA ALA A 40 -46.19 -28.48 3.32
C ALA A 40 -45.01 -27.67 3.87
N LYS A 41 -43.76 -28.17 3.80
CA LYS A 41 -42.58 -27.54 4.44
C LYS A 41 -41.40 -27.35 3.49
N SER A 42 -40.55 -26.37 3.80
CA SER A 42 -39.27 -26.10 3.16
C SER A 42 -38.18 -25.83 4.19
N PHE A 43 -36.94 -26.10 3.80
CA PHE A 43 -35.74 -25.66 4.50
C PHE A 43 -35.24 -24.34 3.91
N ILE A 44 -34.82 -23.44 4.79
CA ILE A 44 -34.19 -22.18 4.41
C ILE A 44 -32.89 -22.03 5.20
N ASP A 45 -31.78 -21.72 4.53
CA ASP A 45 -30.57 -21.29 5.23
C ASP A 45 -30.60 -19.78 5.44
N LEU A 46 -30.62 -19.34 6.70
CA LEU A 46 -30.59 -17.93 7.07
C LEU A 46 -29.21 -17.53 7.56
N ARG A 47 -28.64 -16.48 6.98
CA ARG A 47 -27.30 -15.98 7.30
C ARG A 47 -27.32 -14.54 7.82
N ASP A 48 -26.51 -14.29 8.84
CA ASP A 48 -26.03 -12.95 9.16
C ASP A 48 -24.50 -12.91 9.21
N HIS A 49 -23.92 -11.84 9.76
CA HIS A 49 -22.46 -11.71 9.85
C HIS A 49 -21.79 -12.69 10.84
N SER A 50 -22.56 -13.37 11.70
CA SER A 50 -22.04 -14.32 12.69
C SER A 50 -22.03 -15.76 12.17
N GLY A 51 -22.86 -16.08 11.18
CA GLY A 51 -22.94 -17.43 10.62
C GLY A 51 -24.30 -17.73 9.98
N VAL A 52 -24.52 -19.03 9.76
CA VAL A 52 -25.71 -19.58 9.10
C VAL A 52 -26.46 -20.46 10.09
N ILE A 53 -27.79 -20.44 10.03
CA ILE A 53 -28.68 -21.37 10.72
C ILE A 53 -29.72 -21.92 9.74
N GLN A 54 -30.07 -23.21 9.87
CA GLN A 54 -31.16 -23.81 9.11
C GLN A 54 -32.50 -23.46 9.75
N LEU A 55 -33.46 -23.08 8.93
CA LEU A 55 -34.86 -22.88 9.29
C LEU A 55 -35.68 -24.01 8.68
N ILE A 56 -36.66 -24.52 9.43
CA ILE A 56 -37.76 -25.32 8.90
C ILE A 56 -39.03 -24.46 8.95
N THR A 57 -39.67 -24.24 7.80
CA THR A 57 -40.81 -23.33 7.71
C THR A 57 -41.94 -23.94 6.87
N PRO A 58 -43.22 -23.74 7.26
CA PRO A 58 -44.35 -24.02 6.39
C PRO A 58 -44.25 -23.24 5.07
N ASN A 59 -44.54 -23.89 3.94
CA ASN A 59 -44.51 -23.27 2.62
C ASN A 59 -45.48 -22.09 2.51
N THR A 60 -46.55 -22.09 3.31
CA THR A 60 -47.55 -21.00 3.39
C THR A 60 -47.00 -19.71 4.00
N LEU A 61 -45.91 -19.78 4.79
CA LEU A 61 -45.28 -18.61 5.39
C LEU A 61 -44.24 -17.96 4.47
N ILE A 62 -43.83 -18.62 3.37
CA ILE A 62 -42.83 -18.08 2.43
C ILE A 62 -43.54 -17.19 1.41
N PRO A 63 -43.27 -15.87 1.37
CA PRO A 63 -43.89 -15.01 0.38
C PRO A 63 -43.49 -15.42 -1.04
N PRO A 64 -44.39 -15.32 -2.03
CA PRO A 64 -44.15 -15.83 -3.39
C PRO A 64 -43.01 -15.14 -4.14
N ASN A 65 -42.66 -13.90 -3.77
CA ASN A 65 -41.54 -13.13 -4.33
C ASN A 65 -40.19 -13.39 -3.62
N THR A 66 -40.10 -14.43 -2.78
CA THR A 66 -38.85 -14.76 -2.07
C THR A 66 -37.82 -15.32 -3.04
N THR A 67 -36.65 -14.70 -3.07
CA THR A 67 -35.49 -15.13 -3.85
C THR A 67 -34.30 -15.37 -2.92
N THR A 68 -33.24 -15.99 -3.45
CA THR A 68 -31.96 -16.02 -2.73
C THR A 68 -31.45 -14.61 -2.51
N ASN A 69 -30.86 -14.37 -1.34
CA ASN A 69 -30.41 -13.09 -0.81
C ASN A 69 -31.49 -12.11 -0.33
N SER A 70 -32.78 -12.48 -0.39
CA SER A 70 -33.83 -11.70 0.29
C SER A 70 -33.54 -11.58 1.78
N VAL A 71 -33.88 -10.43 2.36
CA VAL A 71 -33.75 -10.16 3.79
C VAL A 71 -35.06 -10.52 4.48
N ILE A 72 -34.98 -11.40 5.47
CA ILE A 72 -36.15 -11.84 6.24
C ILE A 72 -35.89 -11.68 7.73
N GLN A 73 -36.97 -11.50 8.49
CA GLN A 73 -37.02 -11.65 9.93
C GLN A 73 -37.90 -12.84 10.27
N VAL A 74 -37.47 -13.67 11.22
CA VAL A 74 -38.17 -14.88 11.63
C VAL A 74 -38.27 -14.97 13.13
N SER A 75 -39.39 -15.55 13.58
CA SER A 75 -39.61 -15.96 14.97
C SER A 75 -39.95 -17.44 14.98
N GLY A 76 -39.28 -18.21 15.83
CA GLY A 76 -39.47 -19.65 15.89
C GLY A 76 -38.87 -20.29 17.12
N GLN A 77 -39.11 -21.59 17.29
CA GLN A 77 -38.57 -22.39 18.39
C GLN A 77 -37.33 -23.16 17.93
N VAL A 78 -36.27 -23.14 18.73
CA VAL A 78 -35.05 -23.90 18.44
C VAL A 78 -35.26 -25.39 18.73
N LYS A 79 -34.93 -26.25 17.75
CA LYS A 79 -35.07 -27.71 17.82
C LYS A 79 -33.77 -28.41 17.42
N LEU A 80 -33.63 -29.67 17.82
CA LEU A 80 -32.57 -30.55 17.31
C LEU A 80 -32.88 -30.96 15.87
N ARG A 81 -31.83 -31.09 15.07
CA ARG A 81 -31.92 -31.67 13.72
C ARG A 81 -31.90 -33.19 13.80
N ASP A 82 -32.68 -33.84 12.94
CA ASP A 82 -32.64 -35.30 12.76
C ASP A 82 -31.26 -35.77 12.25
N SER A 83 -30.61 -34.95 11.42
CA SER A 83 -29.25 -35.17 10.94
C SER A 83 -28.39 -33.92 11.15
N SER A 84 -27.30 -34.08 11.88
CA SER A 84 -26.37 -32.99 12.19
C SER A 84 -25.44 -32.70 11.00
N ASN A 85 -25.18 -31.42 10.75
CA ASN A 85 -24.19 -30.98 9.77
C ASN A 85 -22.90 -30.52 10.49
N SER A 86 -21.86 -31.34 10.50
CA SER A 86 -20.58 -31.03 11.17
C SER A 86 -19.84 -29.81 10.59
N ASN A 87 -20.20 -29.34 9.40
CA ASN A 87 -19.57 -28.18 8.76
C ASN A 87 -20.10 -26.84 9.28
N LEU A 88 -21.18 -26.83 10.07
CA LEU A 88 -21.79 -25.62 10.62
C LEU A 88 -21.78 -25.66 12.15
N ARG A 89 -21.47 -24.52 12.78
CA ARG A 89 -21.57 -24.37 14.24
C ARG A 89 -22.98 -24.66 14.77
N THR A 90 -24.00 -24.23 14.03
CA THR A 90 -25.41 -24.50 14.35
C THR A 90 -25.88 -25.84 13.77
N GLY A 91 -24.95 -26.72 13.40
CA GLY A 91 -25.23 -27.91 12.59
C GLY A 91 -26.08 -28.97 13.26
N SER A 92 -26.17 -28.97 14.58
CA SER A 92 -27.00 -29.89 15.38
C SER A 92 -28.42 -29.36 15.63
N ILE A 93 -28.70 -28.10 15.28
CA ILE A 93 -29.96 -27.43 15.59
C ILE A 93 -30.58 -26.78 14.34
N GLU A 94 -31.88 -26.54 14.41
CA GLU A 94 -32.65 -25.77 13.44
C GLU A 94 -33.73 -24.94 14.12
N LEU A 95 -34.27 -23.95 13.41
CA LEU A 95 -35.36 -23.12 13.90
C LEU A 95 -36.68 -23.54 13.24
N ASP A 96 -37.66 -23.98 14.04
CA ASP A 96 -39.03 -24.22 13.59
C ASP A 96 -39.80 -22.90 13.56
N VAL A 97 -40.03 -22.39 12.36
CA VAL A 97 -40.53 -21.03 12.13
C VAL A 97 -42.04 -20.97 12.29
N HIS A 98 -42.50 -20.05 13.15
CA HIS A 98 -43.93 -19.76 13.34
C HIS A 98 -44.34 -18.44 12.67
N ARG A 99 -43.39 -17.52 12.50
CA ARG A 99 -43.60 -16.24 11.81
C ARG A 99 -42.40 -15.90 10.95
N LEU A 100 -42.68 -15.45 9.73
CA LEU A 100 -41.68 -14.95 8.78
C LEU A 100 -42.19 -13.65 8.19
N ASP A 101 -41.44 -12.58 8.40
CA ASP A 101 -41.68 -11.27 7.81
C ASP A 101 -40.59 -11.01 6.75
N MET A 102 -40.98 -10.73 5.50
CA MET A 102 -40.03 -10.31 4.48
C MET A 102 -39.69 -8.83 4.67
N LEU A 103 -38.44 -8.55 4.99
CA LEU A 103 -37.96 -7.18 5.15
C LEU A 103 -37.59 -6.55 3.81
N ASN A 104 -36.97 -7.32 2.92
CA ASN A 104 -36.61 -6.84 1.58
C ASN A 104 -36.44 -8.00 0.59
N ALA A 105 -37.07 -7.92 -0.59
CA ALA A 105 -36.90 -8.90 -1.64
C ALA A 105 -35.63 -8.61 -2.46
N ALA A 106 -34.81 -9.62 -2.74
CA ALA A 106 -33.63 -9.46 -3.59
C ALA A 106 -33.94 -9.67 -5.08
N ARG A 107 -33.26 -8.92 -5.94
CA ARG A 107 -33.18 -9.21 -7.38
C ARG A 107 -32.03 -10.18 -7.65
N SER A 108 -31.92 -10.66 -8.89
CA SER A 108 -30.73 -11.42 -9.32
C SER A 108 -29.45 -10.63 -9.02
N LEU A 109 -28.50 -11.28 -8.36
CA LEU A 109 -27.22 -10.67 -8.01
C LEU A 109 -26.21 -10.82 -9.15
N PRO A 110 -25.29 -9.86 -9.34
CA PRO A 110 -24.23 -9.95 -10.35
C PRO A 110 -23.25 -11.11 -10.09
N PHE A 111 -23.11 -11.54 -8.83
CA PHE A 111 -22.39 -12.74 -8.43
C PHE A 111 -22.87 -13.21 -7.05
N ASN A 112 -22.56 -14.46 -6.69
CA ASN A 112 -22.79 -15.00 -5.36
C ASN A 112 -21.56 -14.78 -4.46
N PRO A 113 -21.60 -13.87 -3.46
CA PRO A 113 -20.45 -13.57 -2.61
C PRO A 113 -20.08 -14.70 -1.63
N LEU A 114 -20.92 -15.74 -1.54
CA LEU A 114 -20.70 -16.89 -0.67
C LEU A 114 -20.12 -18.10 -1.42
N SER A 115 -20.04 -18.02 -2.75
CA SER A 115 -19.46 -19.10 -3.54
C SER A 115 -17.94 -19.16 -3.30
N PRO A 116 -17.36 -20.34 -3.03
CA PRO A 116 -15.90 -20.50 -3.00
C PRO A 116 -15.25 -20.23 -4.36
N THR A 117 -16.01 -20.39 -5.46
CA THR A 117 -15.62 -20.06 -6.84
C THR A 117 -16.05 -18.65 -7.26
N CYS A 118 -16.29 -17.75 -6.30
CA CYS A 118 -16.72 -16.38 -6.59
C CYS A 118 -15.79 -15.73 -7.62
N SER A 119 -16.37 -15.01 -8.60
CA SER A 119 -15.68 -14.42 -9.75
C SER A 119 -14.27 -13.93 -9.41
N SER A 120 -13.27 -14.39 -10.15
CA SER A 120 -11.89 -13.88 -10.07
C SER A 120 -11.78 -12.45 -10.61
N ASP A 121 -12.85 -11.91 -11.20
CA ASP A 121 -12.94 -10.53 -11.67
C ASP A 121 -12.94 -9.56 -10.47
N VAL A 122 -11.77 -8.97 -10.23
CA VAL A 122 -11.54 -7.95 -9.21
C VAL A 122 -12.38 -6.70 -9.49
N ASP A 123 -12.58 -6.32 -10.75
CA ASP A 123 -13.30 -5.10 -11.11
C ASP A 123 -14.79 -5.21 -10.78
N LEU A 124 -15.40 -6.35 -11.12
CA LEU A 124 -16.79 -6.66 -10.76
C LEU A 124 -16.99 -6.66 -9.23
N LYS A 125 -16.03 -7.23 -8.48
CA LYS A 125 -16.06 -7.23 -7.01
C LYS A 125 -15.95 -5.83 -6.43
N LEU A 126 -15.05 -4.99 -6.93
CA LEU A 126 -14.92 -3.60 -6.48
C LEU A 126 -16.17 -2.77 -6.82
N LYS A 127 -16.76 -2.97 -8.01
CA LYS A 127 -18.00 -2.31 -8.41
C LYS A 127 -19.19 -2.66 -7.53
N HIS A 128 -19.26 -3.90 -7.05
CA HIS A 128 -20.30 -4.38 -6.14
C HIS A 128 -19.73 -4.73 -4.77
N ARG A 129 -18.83 -3.89 -4.24
CA ARG A 129 -18.10 -4.18 -2.99
C ARG A 129 -19.03 -4.45 -1.80
N TYR A 130 -20.19 -3.80 -1.75
CA TYR A 130 -21.22 -4.08 -0.74
C TYR A 130 -21.76 -5.52 -0.74
N LEU A 131 -21.73 -6.21 -1.90
CA LEU A 131 -22.04 -7.65 -1.98
C LEU A 131 -20.84 -8.48 -1.59
N ASP A 132 -19.65 -8.15 -2.09
CA ASP A 132 -18.39 -8.85 -1.79
C ASP A 132 -18.11 -8.87 -0.28
N LEU A 133 -18.41 -7.77 0.42
CA LEU A 133 -18.31 -7.66 1.88
C LEU A 133 -19.20 -8.65 2.64
N ARG A 134 -20.22 -9.26 2.00
CA ARG A 134 -21.01 -10.34 2.61
C ARG A 134 -20.23 -11.66 2.71
N SER A 135 -19.13 -11.81 1.97
CA SER A 135 -18.26 -12.98 2.05
C SER A 135 -17.74 -13.17 3.48
N THR A 136 -17.64 -14.42 3.92
CA THR A 136 -17.19 -14.74 5.28
C THR A 136 -15.79 -14.21 5.53
N ARG A 137 -14.91 -14.36 4.54
CA ARG A 137 -13.51 -13.90 4.58
C ARG A 137 -13.43 -12.40 4.86
N LEU A 138 -14.04 -11.56 4.01
CA LEU A 138 -13.94 -10.10 4.16
C LEU A 138 -14.65 -9.59 5.42
N THR A 139 -15.82 -10.15 5.76
CA THR A 139 -16.52 -9.82 7.01
C THR A 139 -15.62 -10.08 8.22
N GLN A 140 -14.97 -11.26 8.28
CA GLN A 140 -14.07 -11.63 9.37
C GLN A 140 -12.81 -10.76 9.39
N THR A 141 -12.22 -10.45 8.24
CA THR A 141 -11.05 -9.56 8.16
C THR A 141 -11.38 -8.17 8.73
N LEU A 142 -12.53 -7.58 8.38
CA LEU A 142 -12.93 -6.26 8.91
C LEU A 142 -13.26 -6.31 10.40
N GLN A 143 -13.91 -7.37 10.87
CA GLN A 143 -14.15 -7.58 12.31
C GLN A 143 -12.83 -7.72 13.07
N ARG A 144 -11.88 -8.50 12.54
CA ARG A 144 -10.55 -8.68 13.13
C ARG A 144 -9.76 -7.38 13.15
N ARG A 145 -9.81 -6.58 12.07
CA ARG A 145 -9.25 -5.22 12.04
C ARG A 145 -9.78 -4.37 13.20
N SER A 146 -11.11 -4.36 13.40
CA SER A 146 -11.73 -3.61 14.51
C SER A 146 -11.26 -4.10 15.87
N GLN A 147 -11.11 -5.42 16.06
CA GLN A 147 -10.63 -5.99 17.31
C GLN A 147 -9.16 -5.68 17.57
N ILE A 148 -8.31 -5.82 16.56
CA ILE A 148 -6.86 -5.53 16.66
C ILE A 148 -6.64 -4.05 16.97
N THR A 149 -7.33 -3.15 16.26
CA THR A 149 -7.25 -1.71 16.53
C THR A 149 -7.71 -1.32 17.93
N HIS A 150 -8.73 -2.00 18.48
CA HIS A 150 -9.13 -1.83 19.87
C HIS A 150 -8.06 -2.35 20.86
N SER A 151 -7.43 -3.49 20.57
CA SER A 151 -6.32 -4.02 21.39
C SER A 151 -5.11 -3.10 21.36
N ILE A 152 -4.75 -2.54 20.20
CA ILE A 152 -3.69 -1.52 20.07
C ILE A 152 -3.96 -0.32 20.98
N ARG A 153 -5.18 0.25 20.92
CA ARG A 153 -5.58 1.35 21.80
C ARG A 153 -5.47 0.97 23.28
N THR A 154 -5.96 -0.21 23.64
CA THR A 154 -5.94 -0.70 25.02
C THR A 154 -4.50 -0.84 25.54
N HIS A 155 -3.61 -1.42 24.72
CA HIS A 155 -2.20 -1.57 25.04
C HIS A 155 -1.53 -0.21 25.28
N LEU A 156 -1.67 0.73 24.34
CA LEU A 156 -1.04 2.04 24.43
C LEU A 156 -1.60 2.87 25.59
N HIS A 157 -2.92 2.86 25.83
CA HIS A 157 -3.50 3.51 27.00
C HIS A 157 -3.05 2.90 28.33
N SER A 158 -2.81 1.58 28.39
CA SER A 158 -2.25 0.95 29.60
C SER A 158 -0.84 1.45 29.94
N LEU A 159 -0.13 1.98 28.93
CA LEU A 159 1.19 2.61 29.05
C LEU A 159 1.12 4.14 29.15
N SER A 160 -0.08 4.71 29.41
CA SER A 160 -0.33 6.15 29.53
C SER A 160 -0.08 6.97 28.26
N PHE A 161 -0.12 6.35 27.08
CA PHE A 161 -0.14 7.10 25.82
C PHE A 161 -1.48 7.83 25.62
N THR A 162 -1.40 9.01 25.02
CA THR A 162 -2.56 9.83 24.68
C THR A 162 -2.87 9.74 23.19
N GLU A 163 -4.10 9.36 22.83
CA GLU A 163 -4.58 9.41 21.43
C GLU A 163 -4.93 10.86 21.11
N ILE A 164 -4.21 11.49 20.18
CA ILE A 164 -4.45 12.89 19.79
C ILE A 164 -4.67 12.94 18.27
N GLU A 165 -5.78 13.53 17.84
CA GLU A 165 -6.06 13.75 16.42
C GLU A 165 -5.26 14.95 15.89
N THR A 166 -4.66 14.78 14.71
CA THR A 166 -3.85 15.84 14.06
C THR A 166 -4.53 16.34 12.78
N PRO A 167 -4.29 17.60 12.37
CA PRO A 167 -4.86 18.13 11.14
C PRO A 167 -4.49 17.32 9.89
N ILE A 168 -5.46 17.14 8.99
CA ILE A 168 -5.26 16.49 7.68
C ILE A 168 -4.89 17.51 6.60
N LEU A 169 -5.48 18.71 6.67
CA LEU A 169 -5.26 19.81 5.72
C LEU A 169 -4.07 20.65 6.21
N LEU A 170 -2.89 20.37 5.67
CA LEU A 170 -1.64 21.06 6.02
C LEU A 170 -1.09 21.86 4.84
N ASN A 171 -0.01 22.59 5.06
CA ASN A 171 0.76 23.17 3.97
C ASN A 171 1.59 22.08 3.26
N SER A 172 1.88 22.29 1.97
CA SER A 172 2.76 21.41 1.20
C SER A 172 4.17 21.45 1.79
N SER A 173 4.72 20.28 2.15
CA SER A 173 6.00 20.17 2.85
C SER A 173 7.07 19.41 2.07
N SER A 174 6.75 18.88 0.88
CA SER A 174 7.72 18.17 0.01
C SER A 174 8.56 17.14 0.77
N GLU A 175 7.92 16.31 1.60
CA GLU A 175 8.58 15.36 2.51
C GLU A 175 9.00 14.02 1.87
N GLY A 176 8.75 13.82 0.56
CA GLY A 176 9.29 12.67 -0.16
C GLY A 176 8.41 12.14 -1.30
N ALA A 177 7.09 12.08 -1.12
CA ALA A 177 6.15 11.69 -2.17
C ALA A 177 5.37 12.90 -2.73
N ARG A 178 4.65 12.69 -3.85
CA ARG A 178 3.68 13.68 -4.34
C ARG A 178 2.48 13.75 -3.41
N GLU A 179 1.98 14.97 -3.19
CA GLU A 179 0.89 15.26 -2.27
C GLU A 179 -0.43 15.46 -3.04
N PHE A 180 -1.55 15.02 -2.46
CA PHE A 180 -2.87 15.42 -2.94
C PHE A 180 -3.17 16.85 -2.50
N LEU A 181 -3.59 17.69 -3.45
CA LEU A 181 -3.95 19.08 -3.19
C LEU A 181 -5.46 19.26 -3.00
N VAL A 182 -5.84 20.14 -2.07
CA VAL A 182 -7.22 20.51 -1.78
C VAL A 182 -7.37 22.03 -1.97
N PRO A 183 -8.05 22.50 -3.03
CA PRO A 183 -8.20 23.93 -3.27
C PRO A 183 -9.11 24.59 -2.22
N THR A 184 -8.84 25.86 -1.90
CA THR A 184 -9.68 26.69 -1.00
C THR A 184 -10.27 27.89 -1.74
N ARG A 185 -11.43 28.37 -1.26
CA ARG A 185 -12.19 29.48 -1.86
C ARG A 185 -11.82 30.86 -1.34
N SER A 186 -11.01 30.93 -0.28
CA SER A 186 -10.90 32.14 0.55
C SER A 186 -9.96 33.22 0.02
N SER A 187 -9.22 32.97 -1.05
CA SER A 187 -8.13 33.84 -1.52
C SER A 187 -8.37 34.34 -2.94
N ASP A 188 -7.90 35.57 -3.23
CA ASP A 188 -7.93 36.15 -4.58
C ASP A 188 -7.03 35.39 -5.57
N THR A 189 -6.06 34.65 -5.05
CA THR A 189 -5.17 33.75 -5.80
C THR A 189 -5.50 32.30 -5.48
N PRO A 190 -5.35 31.35 -6.43
CA PRO A 190 -5.55 29.93 -6.15
C PRO A 190 -4.65 29.46 -5.01
N SER A 191 -5.25 29.02 -3.90
CA SER A 191 -4.55 28.50 -2.74
C SER A 191 -5.00 27.07 -2.45
N PHE A 192 -4.10 26.28 -1.89
CA PHE A 192 -4.30 24.85 -1.67
C PHE A 192 -3.80 24.43 -0.30
N TYR A 193 -4.52 23.51 0.33
CA TYR A 193 -3.96 22.62 1.33
C TYR A 193 -3.33 21.41 0.62
N ALA A 194 -2.42 20.74 1.31
CA ALA A 194 -1.94 19.41 0.98
C ALA A 194 -2.47 18.41 2.02
N LEU A 195 -2.94 17.24 1.55
CA LEU A 195 -3.28 16.13 2.45
C LEU A 195 -1.99 15.56 3.03
N SER A 196 -2.00 15.29 4.35
CA SER A 196 -0.81 14.82 5.06
C SER A 196 -0.36 13.43 4.61
N GLN A 197 0.95 13.30 4.30
CA GLN A 197 1.57 12.01 3.99
C GLN A 197 1.73 11.13 5.24
N SER A 198 1.86 11.78 6.39
CA SER A 198 1.88 11.23 7.75
C SER A 198 1.71 12.39 8.74
N PRO A 199 1.38 12.15 10.02
CA PRO A 199 1.32 13.21 11.03
C PRO A 199 2.71 13.61 11.56
N GLN A 200 3.76 13.57 10.71
CA GLN A 200 5.16 13.69 11.12
C GLN A 200 5.52 15.02 11.78
N GLN A 201 5.08 16.15 11.24
CA GLN A 201 5.33 17.46 11.88
C GLN A 201 4.43 17.66 13.10
N PRO A 202 3.09 17.46 13.05
CA PRO A 202 2.23 17.65 14.21
C PRO A 202 2.65 16.82 15.43
N LYS A 203 3.06 15.55 15.26
CA LYS A 203 3.47 14.73 16.41
C LYS A 203 4.75 15.23 17.07
N GLN A 204 5.71 15.75 16.31
CA GLN A 204 6.90 16.39 16.86
C GLN A 204 6.54 17.66 17.63
N LEU A 205 5.62 18.48 17.11
CA LEU A 205 5.13 19.67 17.82
C LEU A 205 4.41 19.31 19.13
N LEU A 206 3.61 18.23 19.14
CA LEU A 206 2.95 17.76 20.36
C LEU A 206 3.96 17.40 21.44
N ILE A 207 5.01 16.65 21.08
CA ILE A 207 6.10 16.33 22.02
C ILE A 207 6.88 17.58 22.44
N ALA A 208 7.26 18.44 21.48
CA ALA A 208 7.97 19.69 21.76
C ALA A 208 7.19 20.64 22.68
N SER A 209 5.86 20.63 22.61
CA SER A 209 5.00 21.47 23.45
C SER A 209 4.92 21.03 24.92
N GLY A 210 5.35 19.80 25.24
CA GLY A 210 5.16 19.21 26.57
C GLY A 210 3.71 18.90 26.93
N CYS A 211 2.77 18.96 25.97
CA CYS A 211 1.37 18.61 26.23
C CYS A 211 1.18 17.11 26.49
N THR A 212 2.11 16.28 26.02
CA THR A 212 2.19 14.85 26.30
C THR A 212 3.63 14.37 26.11
N ASP A 213 4.05 13.40 26.92
CA ASP A 213 5.32 12.70 26.75
C ASP A 213 5.18 11.49 25.81
N ALA A 214 3.95 11.05 25.56
CA ALA A 214 3.65 9.83 24.81
C ALA A 214 2.39 10.03 23.97
N TYR A 215 2.59 10.10 22.66
CA TYR A 215 1.55 10.33 21.67
C TYR A 215 1.31 9.08 20.83
N PHE A 216 0.05 8.82 20.49
CA PHE A 216 -0.25 7.95 19.36
C PHE A 216 -1.48 8.42 18.58
N GLN A 217 -1.62 7.93 17.35
CA GLN A 217 -2.84 8.09 16.55
C GLN A 217 -2.96 6.95 15.55
N ILE A 218 -4.18 6.45 15.35
CA ILE A 218 -4.49 5.62 14.18
C ILE A 218 -4.89 6.58 13.04
N ALA A 219 -3.89 7.12 12.35
CA ALA A 219 -4.03 8.21 11.40
C ALA A 219 -4.34 7.73 9.96
N ARG A 220 -5.08 8.55 9.21
CA ARG A 220 -5.22 8.40 7.75
C ARG A 220 -4.11 9.19 7.05
N CYS A 221 -3.44 8.53 6.12
CA CYS A 221 -2.29 9.06 5.39
C CYS A 221 -2.56 9.00 3.89
N PHE A 222 -2.00 9.97 3.15
CA PHE A 222 -2.30 10.16 1.74
C PHE A 222 -1.02 10.30 0.92
N ARG A 223 -0.87 9.51 -0.15
CA ARG A 223 0.29 9.59 -1.06
C ARG A 223 -0.19 9.44 -2.49
N ASP A 224 0.14 10.42 -3.34
CA ASP A 224 -0.19 10.39 -4.77
C ASP A 224 0.90 9.63 -5.55
N GLU A 225 0.93 8.32 -5.34
CA GLU A 225 1.86 7.39 -5.97
C GLU A 225 1.13 6.37 -6.85
N ASP A 226 1.87 5.77 -7.78
CA ASP A 226 1.35 4.68 -8.60
C ASP A 226 0.87 3.50 -7.74
N GLY A 227 -0.33 3.01 -8.04
CA GLY A 227 -0.94 1.93 -7.27
C GLY A 227 -0.24 0.59 -7.49
N ARG A 228 0.04 -0.11 -6.39
CA ARG A 228 0.55 -1.49 -6.35
C ARG A 228 -0.43 -2.38 -5.57
N LYS A 229 -0.20 -3.69 -5.51
CA LYS A 229 -1.06 -4.62 -4.75
C LYS A 229 -1.10 -4.30 -3.24
N ASP A 230 -0.02 -3.72 -2.75
CA ASP A 230 0.25 -3.33 -1.37
C ASP A 230 0.27 -1.81 -1.16
N ARG A 231 -0.18 -1.02 -2.16
CA ARG A 231 -0.26 0.45 -2.07
C ARG A 231 -1.67 0.93 -2.38
N GLN A 232 -2.12 1.90 -1.59
CA GLN A 232 -3.38 2.61 -1.77
C GLN A 232 -3.11 4.12 -1.63
N PRO A 233 -3.81 4.97 -2.38
CA PRO A 233 -3.59 6.42 -2.31
C PRO A 233 -3.97 7.00 -0.94
N GLU A 234 -4.85 6.32 -0.22
CA GLU A 234 -5.18 6.58 1.17
C GLU A 234 -4.97 5.28 1.97
N PHE A 235 -4.27 5.35 3.10
CA PHE A 235 -3.95 4.19 3.93
C PHE A 235 -3.85 4.59 5.40
N THR A 236 -3.89 3.61 6.30
CA THR A 236 -3.92 3.84 7.75
C THR A 236 -2.60 3.48 8.39
N GLN A 237 -2.06 4.39 9.21
CA GLN A 237 -0.89 4.15 10.04
C GLN A 237 -1.27 4.11 11.52
N LEU A 238 -0.57 3.29 12.30
CA LEU A 238 -0.43 3.52 13.74
C LEU A 238 0.81 4.38 13.93
N ASP A 239 0.60 5.65 14.21
CA ASP A 239 1.66 6.62 14.45
C ASP A 239 1.91 6.76 15.95
N VAL A 240 3.17 6.71 16.37
CA VAL A 240 3.60 6.76 17.78
C VAL A 240 4.80 7.69 17.91
N GLU A 241 4.83 8.52 18.94
CA GLU A 241 5.96 9.38 19.28
C GLU A 241 6.13 9.45 20.81
N MET A 242 7.37 9.47 21.29
CA MET A 242 7.73 9.53 22.71
C MET A 242 8.78 10.61 22.95
N ALA A 243 8.59 11.40 24.00
CA ALA A 243 9.59 12.28 24.59
C ALA A 243 10.58 11.47 25.45
N TYR A 244 11.73 12.08 25.76
CA TYR A 244 12.72 11.55 26.69
C TYR A 244 13.17 10.12 26.34
N VAL A 245 13.40 9.89 25.05
CA VAL A 245 13.93 8.61 24.55
C VAL A 245 15.47 8.58 24.67
N ASN A 246 16.01 7.55 25.31
CA ASN A 246 17.44 7.46 25.69
C ASN A 246 18.15 6.22 25.12
N GLY A 247 19.33 6.37 24.53
CA GLY A 247 20.17 5.28 24.01
C GLY A 247 20.91 4.44 25.07
N ALA A 248 20.66 4.66 26.36
CA ALA A 248 21.27 3.92 27.46
C ALA A 248 20.80 2.45 27.50
N ALA A 249 21.75 1.52 27.61
CA ALA A 249 21.48 0.07 27.67
C ALA A 249 20.75 -0.38 28.95
N SER A 250 20.74 0.44 30.00
CA SER A 250 20.02 0.17 31.25
C SER A 250 19.56 1.46 31.93
N PRO A 251 18.53 1.42 32.80
CA PRO A 251 18.12 2.57 33.61
C PRO A 251 19.25 3.12 34.49
N ASP A 252 20.15 2.23 34.98
CA ASP A 252 21.30 2.61 35.81
C ASP A 252 22.40 3.32 35.00
N SER A 253 22.42 3.12 33.68
CA SER A 253 23.34 3.80 32.76
C SER A 253 23.00 5.27 32.54
N CYS A 254 21.81 5.74 32.98
CA CYS A 254 21.42 7.16 32.94
C CYS A 254 22.36 8.08 33.76
N ALA A 255 23.19 7.52 34.65
CA ALA A 255 24.18 8.26 35.42
C ALA A 255 25.35 8.81 34.58
N ARG A 256 25.52 8.38 33.32
CA ARG A 256 26.66 8.76 32.45
C ARG A 256 26.31 9.83 31.40
N GLY A 257 25.24 10.59 31.62
CA GLY A 257 24.73 11.58 30.66
C GLY A 257 23.63 11.01 29.77
N TRP A 258 22.88 11.91 29.12
CA TRP A 258 21.80 11.53 28.22
C TRP A 258 22.35 10.99 26.90
N ASN A 259 22.11 9.72 26.60
CA ASN A 259 22.37 9.16 25.27
C ASN A 259 21.08 9.21 24.49
N ILE A 260 21.12 9.48 23.20
CA ILE A 260 19.92 9.43 22.35
C ILE A 260 19.92 8.08 21.60
N GLY A 261 18.78 7.40 21.49
CA GLY A 261 18.70 6.12 20.76
C GLY A 261 17.30 5.50 20.73
N GLY A 262 16.97 4.69 19.73
CA GLY A 262 15.61 4.18 19.49
C GLY A 262 15.18 2.91 20.25
N GLU A 263 15.93 2.46 21.26
CA GLU A 263 15.69 1.15 21.91
C GLU A 263 14.32 1.07 22.61
N GLN A 264 13.89 2.12 23.32
CA GLN A 264 12.58 2.15 23.99
C GLN A 264 11.42 2.01 23.00
N ILE A 265 11.53 2.64 21.83
CA ILE A 265 10.52 2.51 20.77
C ILE A 265 10.50 1.06 20.27
N ARG A 266 11.66 0.44 20.04
CA ARG A 266 11.73 -0.97 19.63
C ARG A 266 11.13 -1.91 20.69
N GLN A 267 11.40 -1.68 21.97
CA GLN A 267 10.84 -2.45 23.08
C GLN A 267 9.32 -2.30 23.19
N LEU A 268 8.80 -1.07 23.07
CA LEU A 268 7.37 -0.78 23.03
C LEU A 268 6.68 -1.58 21.92
N ILE A 269 7.23 -1.52 20.71
CA ILE A 269 6.65 -2.20 19.55
C ILE A 269 6.80 -3.72 19.66
N GLN A 270 7.91 -4.22 20.19
CA GLN A 270 8.07 -5.65 20.48
C GLN A 270 7.02 -6.15 21.47
N GLY A 271 6.72 -5.38 22.53
CA GLY A 271 5.65 -5.68 23.48
C GLY A 271 4.28 -5.73 22.81
N LEU A 272 3.95 -4.70 22.00
CA LEU A 272 2.70 -4.64 21.25
C LEU A 272 2.55 -5.82 20.28
N VAL A 273 3.57 -6.09 19.46
CA VAL A 273 3.57 -7.20 18.50
C VAL A 273 3.44 -8.54 19.21
N GLY A 274 4.17 -8.74 20.32
CA GLY A 274 4.08 -9.95 21.14
C GLY A 274 2.67 -10.20 21.67
N GLU A 275 2.00 -9.16 22.19
CA GLU A 275 0.61 -9.26 22.65
C GLU A 275 -0.35 -9.61 21.50
N LEU A 276 -0.25 -8.91 20.37
CA LEU A 276 -1.10 -9.14 19.21
C LEU A 276 -0.93 -10.55 18.64
N TRP A 277 0.30 -11.04 18.52
CA TRP A 277 0.56 -12.39 18.01
C TRP A 277 0.11 -13.48 18.98
N ALA A 278 0.34 -13.31 20.28
CA ALA A 278 -0.15 -14.26 21.28
C ALA A 278 -1.68 -14.36 21.26
N ARG A 279 -2.36 -13.22 21.14
CA ARG A 279 -3.82 -13.14 21.20
C ARG A 279 -4.52 -13.63 19.93
N TYR A 280 -4.01 -13.26 18.75
CA TYR A 280 -4.71 -13.50 17.47
C TYR A 280 -4.09 -14.59 16.60
N MET A 281 -2.78 -14.84 16.75
CA MET A 281 -2.06 -15.85 15.98
C MET A 281 -1.69 -17.07 16.84
N HIS A 282 -2.02 -17.05 18.13
CA HIS A 282 -1.70 -18.10 19.10
C HIS A 282 -0.23 -18.52 19.08
N THR A 283 0.65 -17.55 18.81
CA THR A 283 2.08 -17.77 18.62
C THR A 283 2.84 -16.80 19.50
N HIS A 284 3.81 -17.30 20.27
CA HIS A 284 4.72 -16.44 21.02
C HIS A 284 5.85 -15.96 20.12
N ILE A 285 6.06 -14.64 20.07
CA ILE A 285 7.18 -14.03 19.34
C ILE A 285 8.35 -13.87 20.31
N PRO A 286 9.51 -14.52 20.06
CA PRO A 286 10.70 -14.33 20.89
C PRO A 286 11.25 -12.89 20.72
N SER A 287 12.33 -12.57 21.42
CA SER A 287 13.01 -11.28 21.21
C SER A 287 13.34 -11.09 19.74
N ILE A 288 13.01 -9.92 19.20
CA ILE A 288 13.20 -9.62 17.78
C ILE A 288 14.69 -9.33 17.55
N PRO A 289 15.37 -10.05 16.65
CA PRO A 289 16.77 -9.79 16.33
C PRO A 289 16.95 -8.39 15.74
N VAL A 290 18.13 -7.81 15.95
CA VAL A 290 18.52 -6.50 15.43
C VAL A 290 19.73 -6.68 14.53
N MET A 291 19.70 -6.10 13.34
CA MET A 291 20.84 -6.08 12.42
C MET A 291 21.03 -4.69 11.81
N SER A 292 22.27 -4.33 11.50
CA SER A 292 22.52 -3.10 10.77
C SER A 292 22.10 -3.23 9.31
N TYR A 293 21.72 -2.12 8.70
CA TYR A 293 21.41 -2.01 7.28
C TYR A 293 22.57 -2.54 6.42
N THR A 294 23.81 -2.18 6.75
CA THR A 294 24.99 -2.70 6.04
C THR A 294 25.07 -4.22 6.12
N HIS A 295 24.79 -4.82 7.28
CA HIS A 295 24.72 -6.27 7.40
C HIS A 295 23.58 -6.87 6.57
N ALA A 296 22.39 -6.26 6.60
CA ALA A 296 21.23 -6.74 5.85
C ALA A 296 21.49 -6.75 4.34
N MET A 297 22.03 -5.65 3.81
CA MET A 297 22.41 -5.51 2.41
C MET A 297 23.53 -6.48 2.02
N ASN A 298 24.56 -6.61 2.85
CA ASN A 298 25.70 -7.47 2.55
C ASN A 298 25.33 -8.96 2.60
N THR A 299 24.47 -9.37 3.52
CA THR A 299 24.15 -10.79 3.78
C THR A 299 22.93 -11.28 2.99
N TYR A 300 21.94 -10.41 2.77
CA TYR A 300 20.66 -10.79 2.14
C TYR A 300 20.34 -9.99 0.89
N GLY A 301 21.10 -8.92 0.61
CA GLY A 301 20.91 -8.12 -0.58
C GLY A 301 19.66 -7.25 -0.54
N SER A 302 19.10 -6.99 0.65
CA SER A 302 17.90 -6.17 0.85
C SER A 302 17.84 -5.59 2.25
N ASP A 303 17.27 -4.39 2.37
CA ASP A 303 16.93 -3.71 3.62
C ASP A 303 15.70 -4.32 4.32
N LYS A 304 15.00 -5.26 3.68
CA LYS A 304 13.87 -6.01 4.23
C LYS A 304 14.04 -7.50 3.96
N PRO A 305 15.01 -8.15 4.62
CA PRO A 305 15.32 -9.53 4.32
C PRO A 305 14.21 -10.49 4.73
N ASP A 306 13.95 -11.49 3.89
CA ASP A 306 13.19 -12.67 4.31
C ASP A 306 14.14 -13.67 4.99
N LEU A 307 13.97 -13.84 6.30
CA LEU A 307 14.80 -14.68 7.15
C LEU A 307 14.21 -16.08 7.38
N ARG A 308 13.12 -16.44 6.69
CA ARG A 308 12.47 -17.75 6.86
C ARG A 308 13.28 -18.91 6.27
N PHE A 309 14.26 -18.65 5.43
CA PHE A 309 15.09 -19.68 4.80
C PHE A 309 16.57 -19.26 4.79
N ASP A 310 17.45 -20.26 4.79
CA ASP A 310 18.89 -20.05 4.68
C ASP A 310 19.32 -19.99 3.22
N LEU A 311 19.99 -18.90 2.84
CA LEU A 311 20.63 -18.68 1.54
C LEU A 311 21.40 -17.35 1.59
N ALA A 312 22.44 -17.28 2.42
CA ALA A 312 23.19 -16.04 2.66
C ALA A 312 24.18 -15.69 1.54
N ILE A 313 24.29 -14.40 1.23
CA ILE A 313 25.31 -13.81 0.36
C ILE A 313 26.61 -13.63 1.15
N ARG A 314 27.73 -14.03 0.55
CA ARG A 314 29.08 -13.99 1.15
C ARG A 314 29.98 -13.00 0.43
N GLY A 315 30.95 -12.43 1.14
CA GLY A 315 31.99 -11.61 0.49
C GLY A 315 33.03 -12.50 -0.19
N VAL A 316 33.55 -12.05 -1.32
CA VAL A 316 34.74 -12.65 -1.96
C VAL A 316 35.95 -11.85 -1.50
N ALA A 317 36.93 -12.49 -0.86
CA ALA A 317 38.13 -11.80 -0.41
C ALA A 317 38.99 -11.40 -1.62
N GLU A 318 39.18 -10.10 -1.83
CA GLU A 318 40.17 -9.59 -2.78
C GLU A 318 41.57 -9.56 -2.13
N GLY A 319 42.56 -10.19 -2.77
CA GLY A 319 43.96 -9.88 -2.48
C GLY A 319 44.23 -8.44 -2.90
N GLY A 320 44.62 -7.59 -1.96
CA GLY A 320 44.70 -6.13 -2.13
C GLY A 320 45.36 -5.69 -3.43
N GLY A 321 44.55 -5.12 -4.33
CA GLY A 321 44.99 -4.42 -5.53
C GLY A 321 44.30 -3.07 -5.60
N GLU A 322 45.05 -2.00 -5.38
CA GLU A 322 44.57 -0.63 -5.59
C GLU A 322 44.31 -0.41 -7.09
N CYS A 323 43.05 -0.22 -7.48
CA CYS A 323 42.71 0.29 -8.80
C CYS A 323 43.01 1.79 -8.86
N VAL A 324 44.16 2.16 -9.43
CA VAL A 324 44.49 3.56 -9.75
C VAL A 324 43.71 3.97 -11.01
N GLY A 325 42.58 4.64 -10.83
CA GLY A 325 41.84 5.30 -11.91
C GLY A 325 42.29 6.75 -12.11
N SER A 326 42.95 7.03 -13.23
CA SER A 326 43.25 8.38 -13.69
C SER A 326 41.98 9.11 -14.12
N GLY A 327 41.51 10.07 -13.31
CA GLY A 327 40.50 11.05 -13.72
C GLY A 327 39.46 11.40 -12.65
N GLY A 328 39.79 12.32 -11.74
CA GLY A 328 38.89 13.35 -11.18
C GLY A 328 37.52 13.03 -10.55
N VAL A 329 37.07 11.77 -10.49
CA VAL A 329 35.81 11.36 -9.85
C VAL A 329 36.19 10.46 -8.66
N LYS A 330 35.78 10.80 -7.44
CA LYS A 330 36.00 9.97 -6.25
C LYS A 330 35.39 8.58 -6.51
N GLN A 331 36.23 7.56 -6.70
CA GLN A 331 35.78 6.19 -6.88
C GLN A 331 35.12 5.70 -5.60
N THR A 332 33.86 5.28 -5.70
CA THR A 332 33.18 4.52 -4.66
C THR A 332 33.95 3.21 -4.47
N GLN A 333 34.41 2.94 -3.25
CA GLN A 333 35.03 1.64 -2.94
C GLN A 333 34.01 0.53 -3.19
N MET A 334 34.34 -0.43 -4.04
CA MET A 334 33.49 -1.57 -4.38
C MET A 334 33.97 -2.83 -3.65
N GLN A 335 33.07 -3.79 -3.49
CA GLN A 335 33.32 -5.12 -2.95
C GLN A 335 32.54 -6.15 -3.78
N THR A 336 33.16 -7.29 -4.08
CA THR A 336 32.48 -8.40 -4.74
C THR A 336 31.74 -9.26 -3.71
N ARG A 337 30.45 -9.48 -3.96
CA ARG A 337 29.57 -10.36 -3.18
C ARG A 337 29.20 -11.57 -4.02
N ALA A 338 28.90 -12.69 -3.37
CA ALA A 338 28.62 -13.96 -4.03
C ALA A 338 27.46 -14.72 -3.36
N LEU A 339 26.59 -15.30 -4.20
CA LEU A 339 25.56 -16.25 -3.82
C LEU A 339 25.95 -17.63 -4.35
N THR A 340 25.97 -18.65 -3.48
CA THR A 340 26.48 -19.99 -3.82
C THR A 340 25.43 -21.07 -3.59
N LEU A 341 25.34 -22.04 -4.49
CA LEU A 341 24.59 -23.29 -4.31
C LEU A 341 25.55 -24.47 -4.40
N ASP A 342 25.41 -25.41 -3.47
CA ASP A 342 26.11 -26.69 -3.57
C ASP A 342 25.61 -27.52 -4.76
N LYS A 343 26.43 -28.45 -5.23
CA LYS A 343 26.10 -29.36 -6.34
C LYS A 343 24.72 -30.05 -6.21
N ALA A 344 24.36 -30.49 -5.00
CA ALA A 344 23.11 -31.20 -4.78
C ALA A 344 21.90 -30.28 -5.01
N THR A 345 21.98 -29.06 -4.51
CA THR A 345 20.94 -28.04 -4.64
C THR A 345 20.90 -27.46 -6.04
N ALA A 346 22.06 -27.19 -6.65
CA ALA A 346 22.18 -26.74 -8.03
C ALA A 346 21.51 -27.71 -9.03
N SER A 347 21.62 -29.01 -8.80
CA SER A 347 20.98 -30.02 -9.66
C SER A 347 19.44 -29.97 -9.70
N ARG A 348 18.81 -29.27 -8.74
CA ARG A 348 17.36 -29.08 -8.66
C ARG A 348 16.88 -27.80 -9.37
N VAL A 349 17.80 -26.91 -9.77
CA VAL A 349 17.47 -25.69 -10.49
C VAL A 349 17.25 -26.03 -11.97
N SER A 350 16.21 -25.47 -12.59
CA SER A 350 15.85 -25.84 -13.97
C SER A 350 16.76 -25.13 -14.98
N ALA A 351 16.89 -25.70 -16.17
CA ALA A 351 17.67 -25.11 -17.24
C ALA A 351 17.13 -23.73 -17.65
N GLU A 352 15.82 -23.53 -17.62
CA GLU A 352 15.17 -22.25 -17.90
C GLU A 352 15.54 -21.19 -16.86
N PHE A 353 15.64 -21.58 -15.58
CA PHE A 353 16.06 -20.67 -14.52
C PHE A 353 17.49 -20.20 -14.75
N TYR A 354 18.41 -21.11 -15.08
CA TYR A 354 19.80 -20.77 -15.41
C TYR A 354 19.92 -19.92 -16.68
N ALA A 355 19.07 -20.15 -17.67
CA ALA A 355 19.02 -19.31 -18.87
C ALA A 355 18.57 -17.88 -18.55
N ALA A 356 17.63 -17.71 -17.63
CA ALA A 356 17.17 -16.41 -17.16
C ALA A 356 18.16 -15.71 -16.21
N HIS A 357 18.91 -16.49 -15.43
CA HIS A 357 19.87 -16.01 -14.42
C HIS A 357 21.22 -16.72 -14.59
N PRO A 358 22.02 -16.36 -15.60
CA PRO A 358 23.26 -17.06 -15.91
C PRO A 358 24.27 -16.96 -14.74
N PRO A 359 24.85 -18.10 -14.28
CA PRO A 359 25.88 -18.09 -13.25
C PRO A 359 27.17 -17.40 -13.68
N THR A 360 27.94 -16.93 -12.70
CA THR A 360 29.26 -16.33 -12.92
C THR A 360 30.31 -17.44 -13.08
N PRO A 361 31.17 -17.39 -14.11
CA PRO A 361 32.30 -18.31 -14.23
C PRO A 361 33.26 -18.19 -13.02
N PRO A 362 33.54 -19.28 -12.28
CA PRO A 362 34.35 -19.19 -11.07
C PRO A 362 35.83 -18.97 -11.41
N THR A 363 36.46 -17.98 -10.76
CA THR A 363 37.92 -17.78 -10.82
C THR A 363 38.62 -18.60 -9.71
N PRO A 364 39.92 -18.94 -9.84
CA PRO A 364 40.66 -19.68 -8.80
C PRO A 364 40.60 -19.02 -7.41
N GLN A 365 40.58 -17.68 -7.38
CA GLN A 365 40.46 -16.90 -6.17
C GLN A 365 39.07 -17.04 -5.53
N MET A 366 38.00 -17.00 -6.33
CA MET A 366 36.64 -17.24 -5.85
C MET A 366 36.50 -18.65 -5.29
N VAL A 367 37.04 -19.65 -5.99
CA VAL A 367 37.03 -21.06 -5.54
C VAL A 367 37.69 -21.17 -4.17
N ALA A 368 38.87 -20.57 -4.00
CA ALA A 368 39.59 -20.57 -2.72
C ALA A 368 38.85 -19.80 -1.62
N SER A 369 38.35 -18.59 -1.92
CA SER A 369 37.69 -17.71 -0.93
C SER A 369 36.33 -18.24 -0.46
N LEU A 370 35.56 -18.86 -1.35
CA LEU A 370 34.20 -19.33 -1.07
C LEU A 370 34.18 -20.84 -0.73
N GLY A 371 35.30 -21.54 -0.91
CA GLY A 371 35.41 -22.98 -0.67
C GLY A 371 34.63 -23.83 -1.68
N LEU A 372 34.47 -23.35 -2.92
CA LEU A 372 33.65 -24.00 -3.95
C LEU A 372 34.21 -25.38 -4.32
N GLN A 373 33.33 -26.35 -4.47
CA GLN A 373 33.63 -27.70 -4.95
C GLN A 373 33.18 -27.88 -6.40
N GLU A 374 33.65 -28.95 -7.05
CA GLU A 374 33.25 -29.27 -8.42
C GLU A 374 31.74 -29.58 -8.49
N GLY A 375 31.03 -28.79 -9.31
CA GLY A 375 29.57 -28.87 -9.48
C GLY A 375 28.78 -27.86 -8.67
N ASP A 376 29.43 -27.08 -7.81
CA ASP A 376 28.81 -25.92 -7.17
C ASP A 376 28.58 -24.80 -8.19
N VAL A 377 27.58 -23.95 -7.91
CA VAL A 377 27.22 -22.82 -8.77
C VAL A 377 27.31 -21.52 -7.99
N VAL A 378 27.84 -20.48 -8.61
CA VAL A 378 28.05 -19.16 -8.00
C VAL A 378 27.52 -18.04 -8.90
N TRP A 379 26.94 -17.03 -8.28
CA TRP A 379 26.64 -15.73 -8.90
C TRP A 379 27.36 -14.64 -8.12
N CYS A 380 27.96 -13.68 -8.81
CA CYS A 380 28.65 -12.55 -8.22
C CYS A 380 28.08 -11.21 -8.67
N GLU A 381 28.19 -10.23 -7.78
CA GLU A 381 27.82 -8.84 -8.03
C GLU A 381 28.82 -7.94 -7.30
N ASP A 382 29.33 -6.92 -8.00
CA ASP A 382 30.13 -5.87 -7.39
C ASP A 382 29.19 -4.82 -6.80
N THR A 383 29.29 -4.60 -5.49
CA THR A 383 28.45 -3.68 -4.74
C THR A 383 29.30 -2.64 -4.02
N PRO A 384 28.77 -1.45 -3.72
CA PRO A 384 29.48 -0.49 -2.88
C PRO A 384 29.82 -1.08 -1.50
N VAL A 385 30.99 -0.73 -0.95
CA VAL A 385 31.35 -1.05 0.45
C VAL A 385 30.39 -0.39 1.44
N TYR A 386 29.91 0.81 1.08
CA TYR A 386 28.87 1.54 1.80
C TYR A 386 27.60 1.50 0.95
N PRO A 387 26.73 0.50 1.12
CA PRO A 387 25.54 0.37 0.30
C PRO A 387 24.60 1.57 0.53
N ASP A 388 23.89 1.96 -0.52
CA ASP A 388 22.72 2.83 -0.46
C ASP A 388 21.60 2.23 -1.34
N GLY A 389 20.33 2.52 -1.01
CA GLY A 389 19.17 1.93 -1.66
C GLY A 389 18.52 0.76 -0.90
N GLY A 390 17.55 0.07 -1.53
CA GLY A 390 16.71 -0.94 -0.86
C GLY A 390 16.93 -2.39 -1.29
N GLY A 391 17.78 -2.64 -2.28
CA GLY A 391 18.02 -4.00 -2.78
C GLY A 391 19.16 -4.09 -3.79
N THR A 392 19.60 -5.33 -4.02
CA THR A 392 20.70 -5.71 -4.94
C THR A 392 20.21 -6.79 -5.92
N ALA A 393 20.95 -7.00 -7.01
CA ALA A 393 20.61 -8.06 -7.96
C ALA A 393 20.71 -9.45 -7.33
N LEU A 394 21.73 -9.69 -6.49
CA LEU A 394 21.86 -10.94 -5.74
C LEU A 394 20.74 -11.13 -4.70
N GLY A 395 20.24 -10.06 -4.08
CA GLY A 395 19.09 -10.13 -3.19
C GLY A 395 17.80 -10.55 -3.90
N ALA A 396 17.56 -10.01 -5.09
CA ALA A 396 16.43 -10.43 -5.94
C ALA A 396 16.58 -11.89 -6.41
N LEU A 397 17.79 -12.27 -6.84
CA LEU A 397 18.11 -13.64 -7.24
C LEU A 397 17.93 -14.64 -6.09
N ARG A 398 18.34 -14.26 -4.87
CA ARG A 398 18.16 -15.07 -3.65
C ARG A 398 16.69 -15.42 -3.42
N LEU A 399 15.79 -14.43 -3.53
CA LEU A 399 14.35 -14.67 -3.39
C LEU A 399 13.81 -15.55 -4.52
N ALA A 400 14.20 -15.28 -5.76
CA ALA A 400 13.79 -16.08 -6.92
C ALA A 400 14.26 -17.55 -6.81
N LEU A 401 15.47 -17.78 -6.32
CA LEU A 401 15.99 -19.14 -6.05
C LEU A 401 15.22 -19.83 -4.93
N ALA A 402 14.92 -19.12 -3.84
CA ALA A 402 14.18 -19.69 -2.72
C ALA A 402 12.77 -20.15 -3.14
N ASP A 403 12.09 -19.33 -3.94
CA ASP A 403 10.78 -19.66 -4.52
C ASP A 403 10.88 -20.84 -5.51
N HIS A 404 11.87 -20.80 -6.44
CA HIS A 404 12.07 -21.86 -7.44
C HIS A 404 12.40 -23.22 -6.81
N LEU A 405 13.22 -23.22 -5.77
CA LEU A 405 13.63 -24.42 -5.04
C LEU A 405 12.61 -24.84 -3.98
N ALA A 406 11.56 -24.05 -3.75
CA ALA A 406 10.59 -24.19 -2.67
C ALA A 406 11.30 -24.45 -1.32
N LEU A 407 12.26 -23.60 -0.97
CA LEU A 407 13.04 -23.77 0.25
C LEU A 407 12.11 -23.77 1.47
N PRO A 408 12.25 -24.74 2.40
CA PRO A 408 11.36 -24.83 3.54
C PRO A 408 11.56 -23.65 4.49
N HIS A 409 10.46 -23.10 4.98
CA HIS A 409 10.50 -22.08 6.01
C HIS A 409 10.86 -22.70 7.37
N THR A 410 11.83 -22.12 8.07
CA THR A 410 12.25 -22.53 9.43
C THR A 410 11.30 -21.99 10.50
N THR A 411 10.57 -20.91 10.21
CA THR A 411 9.58 -20.29 11.08
C THR A 411 8.43 -19.69 10.27
N PRO A 412 7.18 -19.69 10.77
CA PRO A 412 6.07 -18.97 10.12
C PRO A 412 6.23 -17.44 10.17
N TYR A 413 6.91 -16.91 11.20
CA TYR A 413 7.10 -15.48 11.41
C TYR A 413 8.56 -15.20 11.75
N ALA A 414 9.26 -14.52 10.85
CA ALA A 414 10.62 -14.06 11.02
C ALA A 414 10.63 -12.53 11.10
N PHE A 415 10.59 -12.02 12.33
CA PHE A 415 10.74 -10.59 12.61
C PHE A 415 12.22 -10.20 12.66
N THR A 416 12.56 -9.00 12.23
CA THR A 416 13.87 -8.38 12.49
C THR A 416 13.74 -6.86 12.52
N TRP A 417 14.57 -6.23 13.33
CA TRP A 417 14.85 -4.80 13.25
C TRP A 417 16.05 -4.56 12.37
N ILE A 418 15.94 -3.54 11.51
CA ILE A 418 17.04 -3.03 10.70
C ILE A 418 17.38 -1.64 11.26
N THR A 419 18.65 -1.37 11.52
CA THR A 419 19.12 -0.11 12.11
C THR A 419 20.33 0.44 11.35
N GLU A 420 20.82 1.64 11.70
CA GLU A 420 22.07 2.19 11.16
C GLU A 420 22.09 2.36 9.63
N PHE A 421 20.94 2.65 9.07
CA PHE A 421 20.82 3.01 7.66
C PHE A 421 21.62 4.28 7.32
N PRO A 422 22.05 4.47 6.06
CA PRO A 422 22.61 5.73 5.61
C PRO A 422 21.59 6.87 5.80
N LEU A 423 22.00 8.02 6.32
CA LEU A 423 21.09 9.14 6.57
C LEU A 423 20.72 9.90 5.28
N PHE A 424 21.67 9.97 4.35
CA PHE A 424 21.54 10.69 3.08
C PHE A 424 21.88 9.79 1.90
N THR A 425 21.24 10.03 0.77
CA THR A 425 21.51 9.34 -0.50
C THR A 425 21.48 10.32 -1.67
N ARG A 426 22.18 9.95 -2.75
CA ARG A 426 22.05 10.58 -4.08
C ARG A 426 21.40 9.63 -5.10
N ALA A 427 21.19 8.37 -4.74
CA ALA A 427 20.78 7.28 -5.63
C ALA A 427 19.26 7.04 -5.65
N ASP A 428 18.47 7.87 -4.97
CA ASP A 428 17.01 7.73 -4.94
C ASP A 428 16.40 8.27 -6.26
N GLU A 429 16.18 7.38 -7.24
CA GLU A 429 15.56 7.70 -8.52
C GLU A 429 14.14 8.28 -8.34
N ASP A 430 13.37 7.77 -7.37
CA ASP A 430 12.02 8.25 -7.05
C ASP A 430 12.08 9.70 -6.55
N LYS A 431 13.15 10.10 -5.84
CA LYS A 431 13.37 11.48 -5.38
C LYS A 431 14.27 12.32 -6.29
N ALA A 432 14.80 11.77 -7.40
CA ALA A 432 15.74 12.49 -8.27
C ALA A 432 15.14 13.78 -8.83
N HIS A 433 13.83 13.77 -9.13
CA HIS A 433 13.09 14.94 -9.60
C HIS A 433 12.93 16.04 -8.52
N LEU A 434 12.94 15.67 -7.24
CA LEU A 434 12.85 16.59 -6.10
C LEU A 434 14.23 17.11 -5.68
N SER A 435 15.23 16.24 -5.69
CA SER A 435 16.56 16.54 -5.17
C SER A 435 17.39 17.38 -6.15
N ARG A 436 17.13 17.33 -7.46
CA ARG A 436 17.85 18.08 -8.51
C ARG A 436 19.38 17.93 -8.40
N GLY A 437 19.85 16.73 -8.05
CA GLY A 437 21.27 16.42 -7.86
C GLY A 437 21.85 16.77 -6.47
N ARG A 438 21.01 17.21 -5.52
CA ARG A 438 21.36 17.38 -4.09
C ARG A 438 21.27 16.05 -3.35
N TYR A 439 21.83 15.98 -2.15
CA TYR A 439 21.51 14.87 -1.23
C TYR A 439 20.03 14.92 -0.85
N ALA A 440 19.43 13.75 -0.73
CA ALA A 440 18.10 13.56 -0.16
C ALA A 440 18.20 12.72 1.12
N SER A 441 17.27 12.92 2.05
CA SER A 441 17.13 12.02 3.20
C SER A 441 16.58 10.66 2.76
N THR A 442 17.16 9.59 3.30
CA THR A 442 16.71 8.21 3.03
C THR A 442 15.35 7.94 3.66
N HIS A 443 15.14 8.37 4.90
CA HIS A 443 13.86 8.27 5.61
C HIS A 443 13.06 9.59 5.54
N HIS A 444 13.44 10.59 6.34
CA HIS A 444 12.88 11.95 6.30
C HIS A 444 13.89 12.95 6.91
N PRO A 445 13.78 14.26 6.64
CA PRO A 445 14.85 15.21 6.97
C PRO A 445 14.97 15.56 8.46
N PHE A 446 14.04 15.08 9.29
CA PHE A 446 14.06 15.25 10.75
C PHE A 446 14.82 14.13 11.50
N THR A 447 15.41 13.17 10.80
CA THR A 447 16.07 12.01 11.43
C THR A 447 17.41 12.41 12.04
N ALA A 448 17.64 12.04 13.30
CA ALA A 448 18.89 12.31 13.97
C ALA A 448 20.05 11.52 13.34
N PRO A 449 21.23 12.15 13.13
CA PRO A 449 22.45 11.42 12.80
C PRO A 449 22.88 10.53 13.96
N HIS A 450 23.59 9.45 13.64
CA HIS A 450 24.28 8.65 14.65
C HIS A 450 25.32 9.52 15.37
N ALA A 451 25.39 9.42 16.69
CA ALA A 451 26.22 10.31 17.52
C ALA A 451 27.69 10.30 17.09
N ASP A 452 28.24 9.12 16.78
CA ASP A 452 29.62 8.97 16.32
C ASP A 452 29.90 9.62 14.95
N ASP A 453 28.87 9.86 14.14
CA ASP A 453 29.01 10.27 12.74
C ASP A 453 28.70 11.76 12.52
N VAL A 454 28.31 12.51 13.58
CA VAL A 454 27.94 13.93 13.49
C VAL A 454 29.04 14.77 12.83
N HIS A 455 30.31 14.45 13.12
CA HIS A 455 31.48 15.12 12.55
C HIS A 455 31.61 14.97 11.02
N LEU A 456 30.92 13.99 10.42
CA LEU A 456 30.93 13.72 8.97
C LEU A 456 29.86 14.52 8.21
N LEU A 457 28.90 15.16 8.89
CA LEU A 457 27.75 15.84 8.25
C LEU A 457 28.14 16.83 7.15
N HIS A 458 29.23 17.57 7.34
CA HIS A 458 29.69 18.58 6.36
C HIS A 458 30.81 18.10 5.44
N THR A 459 31.53 17.05 5.84
CA THR A 459 32.75 16.61 5.17
C THR A 459 32.50 15.38 4.29
N ASN A 460 31.70 14.44 4.78
CA ASN A 460 31.33 13.22 4.07
C ASN A 460 29.90 12.77 4.45
N PRO A 461 28.85 13.45 3.93
CA PRO A 461 27.46 13.12 4.25
C PRO A 461 27.05 11.70 3.85
N GLU A 462 27.67 11.10 2.81
CA GLU A 462 27.33 9.75 2.36
C GLU A 462 27.72 8.64 3.36
N ARG A 463 28.56 8.96 4.34
CA ARG A 463 28.98 8.02 5.40
C ARG A 463 28.23 8.21 6.72
N VAL A 464 27.34 9.20 6.81
CA VAL A 464 26.59 9.46 8.04
C VAL A 464 25.49 8.41 8.18
N ARG A 465 25.53 7.62 9.26
CA ARG A 465 24.41 6.75 9.63
C ARG A 465 23.30 7.57 10.28
N GLY A 466 22.05 7.21 10.02
CA GLY A 466 20.88 7.74 10.67
C GLY A 466 20.43 6.87 11.83
N GLN A 467 19.87 7.48 12.87
CA GLN A 467 19.19 6.78 13.96
C GLN A 467 17.75 6.41 13.57
N HIS A 468 17.58 5.83 12.39
CA HIS A 468 16.30 5.26 11.96
C HIS A 468 16.35 3.74 11.97
N TYR A 469 15.16 3.17 12.08
CA TYR A 469 14.95 1.75 12.29
C TYR A 469 13.66 1.29 11.63
N ASP A 470 13.74 0.13 10.99
CA ASP A 470 12.61 -0.50 10.33
C ASP A 470 12.32 -1.85 10.97
N LEU A 471 11.03 -2.15 11.15
CA LEU A 471 10.54 -3.45 11.56
C LEU A 471 10.13 -4.23 10.32
N VAL A 472 10.77 -5.38 10.12
CA VAL A 472 10.55 -6.27 8.99
C VAL A 472 9.94 -7.58 9.48
N LEU A 473 8.95 -8.09 8.75
CA LEU A 473 8.34 -9.39 8.96
C LEU A 473 8.30 -10.13 7.62
N ASN A 474 8.97 -11.29 7.53
CA ASN A 474 8.93 -12.17 6.35
C ASN A 474 9.26 -11.42 5.03
N GLY A 475 10.30 -10.58 5.03
CA GLY A 475 10.69 -9.78 3.87
C GLY A 475 9.79 -8.58 3.57
N CYS A 476 8.82 -8.27 4.44
CA CYS A 476 7.96 -7.11 4.32
C CYS A 476 8.25 -6.11 5.43
N GLU A 477 8.58 -4.86 5.07
CA GLU A 477 8.59 -3.73 6.01
C GLU A 477 7.16 -3.50 6.54
N ILE A 478 6.97 -3.62 7.85
CA ILE A 478 5.66 -3.41 8.51
C ILE A 478 5.59 -2.09 9.28
N GLY A 479 6.73 -1.44 9.51
CA GLY A 479 6.80 -0.08 10.02
C GLY A 479 8.22 0.45 10.06
N GLY A 480 8.33 1.76 10.13
CA GLY A 480 9.59 2.49 10.11
C GLY A 480 9.51 3.71 11.01
N GLY A 481 10.66 4.10 11.56
CA GLY A 481 10.73 5.15 12.56
C GLY A 481 12.13 5.67 12.75
N SER A 482 12.25 6.77 13.48
CA SER A 482 13.55 7.30 13.83
C SER A 482 13.54 8.12 15.10
N VAL A 483 14.71 8.23 15.69
CA VAL A 483 15.04 9.33 16.60
C VAL A 483 15.03 10.63 15.81
N ARG A 484 14.46 11.69 16.40
CA ARG A 484 14.38 13.00 15.75
C ARG A 484 15.51 13.93 16.17
N ILE A 485 15.88 14.83 15.27
CA ILE A 485 16.69 15.99 15.63
C ILE A 485 15.83 16.89 16.51
N HIS A 486 16.29 17.17 17.73
CA HIS A 486 15.60 18.02 18.70
C HIS A 486 16.28 19.40 18.85
N GLU A 487 17.53 19.53 18.40
CA GLU A 487 18.29 20.78 18.43
C GLU A 487 18.03 21.60 17.16
N ALA A 488 17.56 22.83 17.32
CA ALA A 488 17.20 23.71 16.20
C ALA A 488 18.39 23.99 15.28
N ASP A 489 19.57 24.30 15.84
CA ASP A 489 20.78 24.62 15.07
C ASP A 489 21.23 23.44 14.20
N LEU A 490 21.19 22.22 14.74
CA LEU A 490 21.50 21.01 13.99
C LEU A 490 20.47 20.76 12.87
N GLN A 491 19.18 20.94 13.15
CA GLN A 491 18.14 20.76 12.14
C GLN A 491 18.26 21.79 11.01
N GLU A 492 18.56 23.04 11.35
CA GLU A 492 18.79 24.12 10.39
C GLU A 492 20.03 23.84 9.53
N SER A 493 21.12 23.37 10.15
CA SER A 493 22.33 22.98 9.45
C SER A 493 22.11 21.80 8.48
N VAL A 494 21.33 20.78 8.89
CA VAL A 494 20.92 19.69 7.99
C VAL A 494 20.13 20.22 6.79
N PHE A 495 19.19 21.14 7.01
CA PHE A 495 18.41 21.73 5.91
C PHE A 495 19.26 22.56 4.96
N ARG A 496 20.10 23.45 5.49
CA ARG A 496 20.83 24.46 4.70
C ARG A 496 22.13 23.93 4.12
N ASP A 497 22.91 23.22 4.90
CA ASP A 497 24.29 22.86 4.53
C ASP A 497 24.34 21.50 3.83
N VAL A 498 23.54 20.53 4.31
CA VAL A 498 23.57 19.15 3.80
C VAL A 498 22.56 18.96 2.67
N LEU A 499 21.28 19.21 2.93
CA LEU A 499 20.19 19.05 1.96
C LEU A 499 20.12 20.23 0.97
N ARG A 500 20.77 21.36 1.29
CA ARG A 500 20.84 22.57 0.45
C ARG A 500 19.46 23.08 0.04
N LEU A 501 18.53 23.10 1.00
CA LEU A 501 17.20 23.68 0.82
C LEU A 501 17.29 25.20 0.66
N SER A 502 16.45 25.75 -0.21
CA SER A 502 16.30 27.20 -0.40
C SER A 502 15.59 27.85 0.80
N GLU A 503 15.74 29.16 0.97
CA GLU A 503 15.02 29.92 2.04
C GLU A 503 13.51 29.67 2.03
N LYS A 504 12.92 29.55 0.85
CA LYS A 504 11.48 29.26 0.70
C LYS A 504 11.13 27.85 1.18
N GLU A 505 11.99 26.86 0.91
CA GLU A 505 11.81 25.48 1.38
C GLU A 505 12.00 25.41 2.90
N VAL A 506 13.05 26.02 3.44
CA VAL A 506 13.30 26.08 4.89
C VAL A 506 12.18 26.83 5.62
N GLY A 507 11.67 27.93 5.05
CA GLY A 507 10.59 28.72 5.62
C GLY A 507 9.29 27.93 5.85
N ARG A 508 9.06 26.84 5.09
CA ARG A 508 7.93 25.91 5.30
C ARG A 508 8.01 25.14 6.62
N PHE A 509 9.19 25.04 7.22
CA PHE A 509 9.44 24.36 8.48
C PHE A 509 9.76 25.33 9.63
N SER A 510 9.51 26.63 9.44
CA SER A 510 9.81 27.67 10.44
C SER A 510 9.12 27.42 11.78
N HIS A 511 7.87 26.94 11.78
CA HIS A 511 7.14 26.56 13.00
C HIS A 511 7.80 25.40 13.74
N LEU A 512 8.38 24.43 13.01
CA LEU A 512 9.11 23.31 13.61
C LEU A 512 10.41 23.81 14.23
N LEU A 513 11.22 24.58 13.49
CA LEU A 513 12.47 25.15 14.02
C LEU A 513 12.23 26.01 15.27
N GLN A 514 11.17 26.81 15.29
CA GLN A 514 10.77 27.59 16.47
C GLN A 514 10.36 26.69 17.64
N ALA A 515 9.62 25.61 17.39
CA ALA A 515 9.26 24.65 18.44
C ALA A 515 10.50 23.94 19.01
N LEU A 516 11.45 23.54 18.16
CA LEU A 516 12.72 22.97 18.59
C LEU A 516 13.52 23.96 19.46
N ALA A 517 13.63 25.22 19.01
CA ALA A 517 14.32 26.28 19.74
C ALA A 517 13.63 26.68 21.06
N SER A 518 12.38 26.29 21.25
CA SER A 518 11.61 26.54 22.48
C SER A 518 11.87 25.50 23.58
N GLY A 519 12.89 24.65 23.42
CA GLY A 519 13.28 23.64 24.39
C GLY A 519 12.63 22.27 24.14
N ALA A 520 12.60 21.81 22.89
CA ALA A 520 12.07 20.49 22.56
C ALA A 520 12.90 19.37 23.21
N PRO A 521 12.28 18.37 23.84
CA PRO A 521 13.00 17.26 24.44
C PRO A 521 13.56 16.32 23.36
N PRO A 522 14.59 15.52 23.67
CA PRO A 522 14.98 14.37 22.83
C PRO A 522 13.79 13.45 22.65
N HIS A 523 13.46 13.10 21.40
CA HIS A 523 12.25 12.33 21.10
C HIS A 523 12.46 11.38 19.92
N ALA A 524 11.64 10.34 19.87
CA ALA A 524 11.66 9.35 18.81
C ALA A 524 10.27 8.79 18.57
N GLY A 525 10.06 8.22 17.39
CA GLY A 525 8.79 7.59 17.08
C GLY A 525 8.87 6.58 15.97
N ILE A 526 7.72 6.00 15.65
CA ILE A 526 7.55 4.97 14.64
C ILE A 526 6.13 5.02 14.07
N ALA A 527 6.00 4.68 12.80
CA ALA A 527 4.73 4.46 12.15
C ALA A 527 4.62 3.00 11.68
N LEU A 528 3.57 2.28 12.10
CA LEU A 528 3.27 0.95 11.55
C LEU A 528 2.22 1.06 10.45
N GLY A 529 2.46 0.40 9.33
CA GLY A 529 1.47 0.27 8.25
C GLY A 529 0.33 -0.66 8.67
N LEU A 530 -0.74 -0.10 9.24
CA LEU A 530 -1.81 -0.89 9.86
C LEU A 530 -2.51 -1.79 8.83
N ASP A 531 -2.76 -1.30 7.61
CA ASP A 531 -3.38 -2.12 6.54
C ASP A 531 -2.53 -3.35 6.21
N ARG A 532 -1.19 -3.18 6.17
CA ARG A 532 -0.23 -4.25 5.91
C ARG A 532 -0.13 -5.22 7.09
N LEU A 533 -0.08 -4.70 8.31
CA LEU A 533 -0.08 -5.51 9.53
C LEU A 533 -1.30 -6.43 9.60
N ILE A 534 -2.50 -5.87 9.36
CA ILE A 534 -3.74 -6.64 9.34
C ILE A 534 -3.75 -7.65 8.20
N ALA A 535 -3.20 -7.29 7.03
CA ALA A 535 -3.13 -8.19 5.88
C ALA A 535 -2.30 -9.43 6.20
N LEU A 536 -1.15 -9.25 6.87
CA LEU A 536 -0.28 -10.33 7.31
C LEU A 536 -0.94 -11.20 8.40
N MET A 537 -1.59 -10.60 9.39
CA MET A 537 -2.30 -11.33 10.46
C MET A 537 -3.58 -12.05 9.97
N CYS A 538 -4.13 -11.64 8.83
CA CYS A 538 -5.32 -12.25 8.22
C CYS A 538 -4.98 -13.16 7.03
N ASP A 539 -3.69 -13.32 6.70
CA ASP A 539 -3.20 -14.08 5.53
C ASP A 539 -3.93 -13.68 4.23
N THR A 540 -4.00 -12.36 3.98
CA THR A 540 -4.62 -11.82 2.77
C THR A 540 -3.58 -11.51 1.70
N THR A 541 -3.89 -11.82 0.44
CA THR A 541 -3.00 -11.57 -0.71
C THR A 541 -2.89 -10.10 -1.12
N SER A 542 -3.78 -9.24 -0.62
CA SER A 542 -3.75 -7.80 -0.86
C SER A 542 -4.33 -7.03 0.31
N ILE A 543 -3.74 -5.88 0.63
CA ILE A 543 -4.24 -4.96 1.66
C ILE A 543 -5.67 -4.48 1.37
N ARG A 544 -6.14 -4.56 0.12
CA ARG A 544 -7.52 -4.24 -0.27
C ARG A 544 -8.55 -5.08 0.46
N ASP A 545 -8.20 -6.30 0.88
CA ASP A 545 -9.11 -7.16 1.63
C ASP A 545 -9.25 -6.74 3.10
N THR A 546 -8.36 -5.87 3.57
CA THR A 546 -8.39 -5.28 4.92
C THR A 546 -9.07 -3.92 4.97
N ILE A 547 -9.45 -3.39 3.80
CA ILE A 547 -10.08 -2.07 3.62
C ILE A 547 -11.52 -2.29 3.16
N ALA A 548 -12.46 -1.58 3.77
CA ALA A 548 -13.89 -1.75 3.44
C ALA A 548 -14.18 -1.39 1.97
N PHE A 549 -13.72 -0.21 1.54
CA PHE A 549 -13.92 0.34 0.20
C PHE A 549 -12.58 0.77 -0.42
N PRO A 550 -11.77 -0.20 -0.91
CA PRO A 550 -10.46 0.09 -1.48
C PRO A 550 -10.57 0.68 -2.89
N LYS A 551 -9.51 1.36 -3.32
CA LYS A 551 -9.33 1.79 -4.72
C LYS A 551 -8.74 0.66 -5.57
N SER A 552 -9.08 0.68 -6.85
CA SER A 552 -8.47 -0.17 -7.88
C SER A 552 -6.98 0.13 -8.07
N LEU A 553 -6.29 -0.65 -8.91
CA LEU A 553 -4.85 -0.44 -9.17
C LEU A 553 -4.54 0.96 -9.70
N ASN A 554 -5.44 1.55 -10.49
CA ASN A 554 -5.25 2.88 -11.07
C ASN A 554 -5.80 3.99 -10.14
N GLY A 555 -5.92 3.74 -8.84
CA GLY A 555 -6.42 4.72 -7.86
C GLY A 555 -7.92 5.02 -7.94
N ARG A 556 -8.67 4.38 -8.86
CA ARG A 556 -10.10 4.65 -9.06
C ARG A 556 -10.99 3.86 -8.12
N ASP A 557 -12.06 4.47 -7.65
CA ASP A 557 -13.16 3.83 -6.96
C ASP A 557 -14.19 3.31 -7.97
N ARG A 558 -14.40 1.99 -8.02
CA ARG A 558 -15.37 1.37 -8.94
C ARG A 558 -16.80 1.37 -8.43
N LEU A 559 -17.01 1.54 -7.12
CA LEU A 559 -18.32 1.54 -6.50
C LEU A 559 -18.96 2.93 -6.62
N PHE A 560 -18.24 3.96 -6.19
CA PHE A 560 -18.70 5.34 -6.20
C PHE A 560 -18.37 6.09 -7.49
N GLY A 561 -17.52 5.50 -8.36
CA GLY A 561 -17.16 6.09 -9.65
C GLY A 561 -16.14 7.22 -9.55
N SER A 562 -15.38 7.30 -8.46
CA SER A 562 -14.40 8.36 -8.21
C SER A 562 -13.01 8.05 -8.80
N PRO A 563 -12.19 9.06 -9.13
CA PRO A 563 -12.56 10.47 -9.27
C PRO A 563 -13.51 10.68 -10.47
N SER A 564 -14.33 11.73 -10.40
CA SER A 564 -15.24 12.17 -11.46
C SER A 564 -14.86 13.58 -11.95
N PRO A 565 -15.09 13.92 -13.22
CA PRO A 565 -14.87 15.28 -13.71
C PRO A 565 -15.70 16.31 -12.93
N SER A 566 -15.10 17.48 -12.66
CA SER A 566 -15.79 18.64 -12.10
C SER A 566 -16.37 19.54 -13.20
N GLN A 567 -17.48 20.20 -12.91
CA GLN A 567 -18.07 21.19 -13.83
C GLN A 567 -17.33 22.53 -13.75
N HIS A 568 -17.32 23.30 -14.86
CA HIS A 568 -16.58 24.57 -14.94
C HIS A 568 -16.95 25.57 -13.83
N HIS A 569 -18.24 25.68 -13.47
CA HIS A 569 -18.66 26.60 -12.41
C HIS A 569 -18.09 26.21 -11.04
N ASN A 570 -17.94 24.91 -10.75
CA ASN A 570 -17.32 24.45 -9.51
C ASN A 570 -15.83 24.80 -9.47
N LEU A 571 -15.12 24.69 -10.60
CA LEU A 571 -13.71 25.08 -10.67
C LEU A 571 -13.54 26.60 -10.51
N ALA A 572 -14.46 27.39 -11.08
CA ALA A 572 -14.43 28.85 -11.00
C ALA A 572 -14.55 29.38 -9.57
N ASP A 573 -15.27 28.68 -8.68
CA ASP A 573 -15.33 29.00 -7.24
C ASP A 573 -13.94 28.98 -6.57
N TYR A 574 -13.03 28.16 -7.09
CA TYR A 574 -11.65 28.04 -6.61
C TYR A 574 -10.66 28.84 -7.45
N ARG A 575 -11.16 29.66 -8.39
CA ARG A 575 -10.36 30.35 -9.40
C ARG A 575 -9.51 29.39 -10.26
N LEU A 576 -10.02 28.19 -10.47
CA LEU A 576 -9.41 27.18 -11.32
C LEU A 576 -10.16 27.07 -12.65
N ALA A 577 -9.44 26.70 -13.69
CA ALA A 577 -10.00 26.28 -14.97
C ALA A 577 -9.27 25.02 -15.42
N ALA A 578 -10.00 24.08 -16.01
CA ALA A 578 -9.37 22.96 -16.70
C ALA A 578 -8.67 23.50 -17.95
N MET A 579 -7.46 23.02 -18.23
CA MET A 579 -6.80 23.31 -19.51
C MET A 579 -7.44 22.46 -20.61
N ASP A 580 -7.84 23.09 -21.72
CA ASP A 580 -8.27 22.37 -22.92
C ASP A 580 -7.02 21.78 -23.60
N VAL A 581 -6.94 20.45 -23.59
CA VAL A 581 -5.77 19.70 -24.06
C VAL A 581 -5.59 19.82 -25.58
N ASP A 582 -6.65 20.17 -26.32
CA ASP A 582 -6.64 20.32 -27.79
C ASP A 582 -6.13 21.69 -28.28
N LEU A 583 -5.83 22.64 -27.39
CA LEU A 583 -5.33 23.99 -27.73
C LEU A 583 -3.83 24.18 -27.47
N VAL A 584 -3.11 23.12 -27.09
CA VAL A 584 -1.69 23.20 -26.68
C VAL A 584 -0.76 23.04 -27.89
N ASP A 585 -0.86 23.97 -28.86
CA ASP A 585 0.21 24.26 -29.86
C ASP A 585 0.91 25.58 -29.48
N GLY A 586 1.29 25.72 -28.20
CA GLY A 586 1.93 26.91 -27.64
C GLY A 586 3.26 26.58 -26.94
N LEU A 587 4.26 27.45 -27.12
CA LEU A 587 5.59 27.29 -26.52
C LEU A 587 5.53 27.55 -25.00
N LEU A 588 6.00 26.59 -24.20
CA LEU A 588 6.29 26.77 -22.77
C LEU A 588 7.71 27.35 -22.63
N VAL A 589 7.83 28.57 -22.10
CA VAL A 589 9.10 29.19 -21.72
C VAL A 589 8.99 29.63 -20.25
N ASP A 590 9.95 29.23 -19.42
CA ASP A 590 10.03 29.56 -17.98
C ASP A 590 8.75 29.28 -17.16
N GLY A 591 8.00 28.24 -17.52
CA GLY A 591 6.81 27.81 -16.78
C GLY A 591 5.59 28.72 -16.93
N ILE A 592 5.63 29.68 -17.87
CA ILE A 592 4.50 30.55 -18.21
C ILE A 592 3.98 30.12 -19.60
N TYR A 593 2.68 29.87 -19.68
CA TYR A 593 2.02 29.54 -20.95
C TYR A 593 1.76 30.81 -21.75
N TYR A 594 2.37 30.91 -22.94
CA TYR A 594 2.08 31.95 -23.91
C TYR A 594 1.13 31.40 -24.97
N PRO A 595 -0.15 31.79 -25.00
CA PRO A 595 -1.06 31.34 -26.06
C PRO A 595 -0.58 31.88 -27.40
N THR A 596 -0.36 30.98 -28.37
CA THR A 596 -0.22 31.32 -29.78
C THR A 596 -1.58 31.79 -30.30
N ILE A 597 -1.79 33.09 -30.37
CA ILE A 597 -2.97 33.67 -31.01
C ILE A 597 -2.85 33.38 -32.53
N PRO A 598 -3.79 32.67 -33.16
CA PRO A 598 -3.78 32.51 -34.62
C PRO A 598 -4.05 33.87 -35.28
N PRO A 599 -3.38 34.22 -36.40
CA PRO A 599 -3.53 35.53 -37.00
C PRO A 599 -4.82 35.55 -37.82
N THR A 600 -5.94 35.93 -37.21
CA THR A 600 -7.14 36.29 -38.00
C THR A 600 -7.86 37.52 -37.45
N CYS A 601 -7.93 38.49 -38.36
CA CYS A 601 -8.88 39.61 -38.44
C CYS A 601 -8.68 40.80 -37.49
N THR A 602 -7.90 41.75 -38.00
CA THR A 602 -8.10 43.19 -37.84
C THR A 602 -9.59 43.59 -37.94
N SER A 603 -10.10 44.29 -36.94
CA SER A 603 -11.02 45.42 -37.18
C SER A 603 -10.96 46.44 -36.05
N THR A 604 -10.75 47.68 -36.45
CA THR A 604 -10.77 48.91 -35.66
C THR A 604 -12.16 49.22 -35.07
N PRO A 605 -12.24 50.08 -34.05
CA PRO A 605 -13.47 50.31 -33.29
C PRO A 605 -14.37 51.35 -34.00
N LEU A 606 -15.70 51.18 -33.99
CA LEU A 606 -16.65 52.27 -34.24
C LEU A 606 -18.06 51.96 -33.69
N HIS A 607 -18.74 53.05 -33.34
CA HIS A 607 -19.92 53.22 -32.48
C HIS A 607 -21.29 52.76 -33.03
N SER A 608 -22.18 52.50 -32.05
CA SER A 608 -23.61 52.91 -31.96
C SER A 608 -24.75 52.09 -32.61
N HIS A 609 -25.83 52.05 -31.81
CA HIS A 609 -27.25 51.82 -32.10
C HIS A 609 -27.84 50.39 -32.11
N SER A 610 -28.50 50.09 -30.97
CA SER A 610 -29.86 49.54 -30.81
C SER A 610 -30.50 48.76 -31.97
N CYS A 611 -30.91 47.51 -31.73
CA CYS A 611 -32.33 47.12 -31.76
C CYS A 611 -32.55 45.69 -31.25
N SER A 612 -33.66 45.51 -30.54
CA SER A 612 -34.27 44.29 -30.04
C SER A 612 -34.58 43.23 -31.13
N ARG A 613 -34.51 41.93 -30.78
CA ARG A 613 -35.64 40.97 -30.81
C ARG A 613 -35.22 39.55 -30.44
N SER A 614 -36.02 38.96 -29.57
CA SER A 614 -36.11 37.54 -29.20
C SER A 614 -36.58 36.65 -30.36
N PHE A 615 -36.07 35.42 -30.48
CA PHE A 615 -36.84 34.21 -30.82
C PHE A 615 -35.99 32.94 -30.51
N SER A 616 -36.62 31.97 -29.84
CA SER A 616 -36.19 30.57 -29.64
C SER A 616 -37.12 29.68 -30.48
N PRO A 617 -37.11 28.33 -30.47
CA PRO A 617 -36.06 27.31 -30.63
C PRO A 617 -36.39 26.30 -31.78
N SER A 618 -35.59 25.22 -31.92
CA SER A 618 -35.91 23.90 -32.54
C SER A 618 -35.39 23.63 -33.97
N LEU A 619 -34.53 22.61 -34.14
CA LEU A 619 -34.90 21.32 -34.74
C LEU A 619 -33.78 20.29 -34.62
N ALA A 620 -34.17 19.02 -34.67
CA ALA A 620 -33.43 17.86 -34.20
C ALA A 620 -33.22 16.84 -35.34
N LEU A 621 -32.15 16.02 -35.21
CA LEU A 621 -31.86 14.71 -35.86
C LEU A 621 -31.68 14.70 -37.41
N LEU A 622 -30.89 13.83 -38.07
CA LEU A 622 -30.48 12.44 -37.79
C LEU A 622 -29.24 12.02 -38.66
N ARG A 623 -28.38 11.19 -38.05
CA ARG A 623 -27.24 10.31 -38.47
C ARG A 623 -26.89 10.05 -39.97
N MET A 624 -25.59 9.75 -40.19
CA MET A 624 -25.01 8.44 -40.64
C MET A 624 -23.46 8.46 -40.45
N SER A 625 -22.86 7.65 -39.55
CA SER A 625 -22.00 6.44 -39.77
C SER A 625 -20.81 6.64 -40.75
N SER A 626 -19.55 6.20 -40.54
CA SER A 626 -18.95 5.08 -39.78
C SER A 626 -17.41 5.15 -39.80
N LYS A 627 -16.75 4.57 -38.76
CA LYS A 627 -15.43 3.85 -38.67
C LYS A 627 -14.22 4.37 -39.51
N ALA A 628 -12.99 4.43 -39.00
CA ALA A 628 -12.23 3.32 -38.42
C ALA A 628 -10.95 3.79 -37.68
N ALA A 629 -10.39 2.85 -36.91
CA ALA A 629 -9.16 2.93 -36.13
C ALA A 629 -7.89 2.92 -36.98
N THR A 630 -6.82 3.50 -36.43
CA THR A 630 -5.43 3.23 -36.87
C THR A 630 -4.55 2.99 -35.66
N THR A 631 -4.09 1.75 -35.53
CA THR A 631 -2.98 1.32 -34.69
C THR A 631 -1.68 1.60 -35.44
N ALA A 632 -0.70 2.25 -34.81
CA ALA A 632 0.66 2.40 -35.35
C ALA A 632 1.62 1.53 -34.52
N VAL A 633 2.23 0.55 -35.18
CA VAL A 633 3.35 -0.25 -34.69
C VAL A 633 4.60 0.27 -35.39
N TYR A 634 5.62 0.67 -34.62
CA TYR A 634 6.96 0.97 -35.11
C TYR A 634 7.74 -0.33 -35.30
N ALA A 635 8.25 -0.57 -36.51
CA ALA A 635 9.32 -1.53 -36.74
C ALA A 635 10.26 -1.04 -37.85
N THR A 636 11.49 -0.75 -37.43
CA THR A 636 12.78 -1.03 -38.09
C THR A 636 12.93 -0.75 -39.58
N THR A 637 13.77 0.24 -39.89
CA THR A 637 14.42 0.44 -41.18
C THR A 637 15.63 -0.49 -41.33
N ALA A 638 15.59 -1.35 -42.36
CA ALA A 638 16.77 -1.85 -43.04
C ALA A 638 16.46 -1.86 -44.55
N SER A 639 17.36 -1.25 -45.32
CA SER A 639 17.34 -1.11 -46.78
C SER A 639 17.16 -2.46 -47.49
N PRO A 640 16.69 -2.49 -48.76
CA PRO A 640 17.65 -2.54 -49.89
C PRO A 640 17.04 -1.90 -51.19
N PRO A 641 17.51 -2.14 -52.43
CA PRO A 641 17.89 -1.05 -53.31
C PRO A 641 17.05 -0.96 -54.61
N SER A 642 17.39 0.07 -55.37
CA SER A 642 17.48 0.06 -56.84
C SER A 642 16.20 -0.15 -57.66
N THR A 643 15.74 1.00 -58.16
CA THR A 643 15.54 1.31 -59.59
C THR A 643 14.40 0.65 -60.37
N THR A 644 13.45 1.54 -60.65
CA THR A 644 12.97 1.96 -61.98
C THR A 644 11.91 1.16 -62.71
N ALA A 645 11.02 2.01 -63.28
CA ALA A 645 10.30 1.85 -64.53
C ALA A 645 8.99 1.06 -64.41
N THR A 646 7.90 1.78 -64.14
CA THR A 646 6.96 2.35 -65.14
C THR A 646 6.09 1.29 -65.79
N ALA A 647 4.81 1.32 -65.39
CA ALA A 647 3.66 1.60 -66.27
C ALA A 647 3.30 0.39 -67.14
N THR A 648 2.05 -0.06 -67.23
CA THR A 648 0.88 0.76 -67.52
C THR A 648 -0.38 -0.10 -67.32
N CYS A 649 -1.45 0.59 -66.94
CA CYS A 649 -2.89 0.31 -67.08
C CYS A 649 -3.34 -0.92 -67.88
N ALA A 650 -4.35 -1.64 -67.37
CA ALA A 650 -5.70 -1.60 -67.95
C ALA A 650 -6.72 -2.31 -67.05
N PHE A 651 -7.92 -1.72 -67.04
CA PHE A 651 -9.15 -2.15 -66.41
C PHE A 651 -9.76 -3.38 -67.08
N ASP A 652 -10.50 -4.15 -66.28
CA ASP A 652 -11.75 -4.89 -66.54
C ASP A 652 -11.74 -6.08 -65.57
N GLY A 653 -12.79 -6.47 -64.86
CA GLY A 653 -14.23 -6.34 -65.07
C GLY A 653 -14.82 -7.61 -64.46
N ASP A 654 -16.01 -7.51 -63.87
CA ASP A 654 -16.83 -8.60 -63.32
C ASP A 654 -16.29 -9.37 -62.10
N GLY A 655 -17.11 -9.77 -61.13
CA GLY A 655 -18.56 -9.89 -61.12
C GLY A 655 -18.94 -11.21 -60.48
N ARG A 656 -19.32 -11.14 -59.20
CA ARG A 656 -20.24 -12.04 -58.46
C ARG A 656 -19.80 -13.48 -58.11
N HIS A 657 -20.44 -13.91 -57.02
CA HIS A 657 -20.72 -15.27 -56.52
C HIS A 657 -19.68 -15.80 -55.52
N SER A 658 -19.95 -15.72 -54.21
CA SER A 658 -20.92 -16.48 -53.40
C SER A 658 -20.22 -17.57 -52.60
N ASN A 659 -20.40 -17.52 -51.28
CA ASN A 659 -20.41 -18.60 -50.29
C ASN A 659 -19.43 -19.76 -50.47
N LEU A 660 -18.52 -19.93 -49.50
CA LEU A 660 -18.46 -21.14 -48.68
C LEU A 660 -17.47 -20.97 -47.53
N SER A 661 -18.00 -21.12 -46.32
CA SER A 661 -17.31 -21.34 -45.06
C SER A 661 -16.93 -22.81 -44.89
N VAL A 662 -15.67 -23.14 -44.62
CA VAL A 662 -15.17 -24.29 -43.81
C VAL A 662 -13.72 -23.92 -43.42
N GLU A 663 -13.43 -23.54 -42.19
CA GLU A 663 -12.90 -24.36 -41.09
C GLU A 663 -11.49 -24.98 -41.29
N ARG A 664 -10.62 -24.63 -40.33
CA ARG A 664 -9.48 -25.38 -39.75
C ARG A 664 -8.16 -25.49 -40.50
N GLY A 665 -7.13 -24.98 -39.80
CA GLY A 665 -5.70 -25.14 -39.97
C GLY A 665 -5.03 -24.27 -38.93
#